data_AF-A0A2A5VYT2-F1
#
_entry.id   AF-A0A2A5VYT2-F1
#
_cell.length_a   1.000
_cell.length_b   1.000
_cell.length_c   1.000
_cell.angle_alpha   90.00
_cell.angle_beta   90.00
_cell.angle_gamma   90.00
#
_symmetry.space_group_name_H-M   'P 1'
#
loop_
_entity.id
_entity.type
_entity.pdbx_description
1 polymer ?
#
loop_
_entity_poly.entity_id
_entity_poly.type
_entity_poly.pdbx_seq_one_letter_code
_entity_poly.pdbx_strand_id
1 'polypeptide(L)'
;MSYSTCASAAEALSAMSNIDLVQEAPLDRQSRLALLAAMWRSRFGDLREQNLIRQGKGWFHISGMGHEAFASLALDLENGDYAFPYYRDRAFCLQRGLSDRDLALSFHAKRDSSSGGRQLPGHYSDRGLHIWSHASPVGSHLLPACGAAWGMQMDGLSTVVYASTGEASTRQGDFYEAVCFAKEHSLPLILVVQDNGVAISTDTTESNPLALGVFQKEDWIVVDGSDVEALAIAGRRAVQRARAGEGPTFLWSRVERLSSHSSADDQRRYREEAVLDALEQRDPVLQYEQRLIADGLLDESSAHSMREEIRESIREIYAEASGAANPLSQETLRHLTAEGAEPCVPAIQLKPVCRMLDAANEVFHHAMDTIPEVVFFGQDIADPKGGVFNLTAGLSTKDPARAVNAPVAESTIIGLAVGLSSYGKRPCFEIQFIDFIHPGWNQLVSNAATLRWRSFGHWKCPLVLYAPCGAYLPGGALWHSQSGEGSIARIPGLIVAMPSTPEDVAGLFWSALHGEDPVILLLPKHLMWVEQPTLGSVPAVSFGEARMVREGDLLTIVTWGNCVELVEKTLEEMDADLDVELIDLRSIAPWDRSTIATSVKKTGRLLVVQEDNQTGSLGQTILAELCSDTSVLQSLQSSPVLVSKADVHVGFNPIYEFAALPDVERIEAAIHLLLGNSMTMSLQNSDEVMQPRQSSMEHNPEAANTTDANMNMETSTRTINVPILGEGIRTARIVSVLKKPGDTVEPDDPLCEVETDKAVFPIESDVKGVLDGWLASDGEEVVVGQPLVRLGQVKTHKDTHIPCQTAVDPELRSPDSALSGEAMKLMEGIIPATIEMDCRWGSVRDARLRSKEKEGATLSTTVMAAWAVIRAMERHERFSSYVSRGALVSQTDHFNLGVAVARAGDQLETAVIEEANALSWDDFPKAMNQVLKDARHGSTGSKNRVPLTISSMGAYRVRSAIPVVVPPSVATLFIGSPSKRPDPNGVDGALDDFVSLVLTFDHRWINGAGAAAFLSDVCRGIERFDLA
;
A
#
# COMPACT_ATOMS: atom_id res chain seq x y z
N MET A 1 -4.44 26.88 -44.88
CA MET A 1 -5.58 27.80 -45.09
C MET A 1 -5.60 28.79 -43.93
N SER A 2 -6.26 29.94 -44.06
CA SER A 2 -6.15 31.06 -43.12
C SER A 2 -6.69 30.75 -41.72
N TYR A 3 -5.90 31.07 -40.70
CA TYR A 3 -6.39 31.18 -39.32
C TYR A 3 -7.50 32.24 -39.24
N SER A 4 -8.64 31.87 -38.70
CA SER A 4 -9.77 32.76 -38.45
C SER A 4 -10.25 32.56 -37.02
N THR A 5 -10.33 33.68 -36.28
CA THR A 5 -11.22 33.93 -35.12
C THR A 5 -11.14 32.98 -33.91
N CYS A 6 -10.52 33.43 -32.81
CA CYS A 6 -10.80 32.91 -31.46
C CYS A 6 -12.27 33.12 -31.02
N ALA A 7 -13.03 33.97 -31.72
CA ALA A 7 -14.46 34.16 -31.46
C ALA A 7 -15.31 32.90 -31.70
N SER A 8 -14.90 32.01 -32.63
CA SER A 8 -15.72 30.85 -33.01
C SER A 8 -15.77 29.74 -31.96
N ALA A 9 -14.78 29.66 -31.05
CA ALA A 9 -14.77 28.66 -29.98
C ALA A 9 -15.80 28.97 -28.89
N ALA A 10 -15.91 30.24 -28.49
CA ALA A 10 -16.91 30.70 -27.53
C ALA A 10 -18.35 30.60 -28.09
N GLU A 11 -18.54 30.95 -29.36
CA GLU A 11 -19.84 30.76 -30.04
C GLU A 11 -20.20 29.28 -30.20
N ALA A 12 -19.23 28.41 -30.50
CA ALA A 12 -19.45 26.96 -30.59
C ALA A 12 -19.78 26.32 -29.22
N LEU A 13 -19.17 26.79 -28.13
CA LEU A 13 -19.48 26.33 -26.77
C LEU A 13 -20.85 26.85 -26.28
N SER A 14 -21.17 28.12 -26.54
CA SER A 14 -22.50 28.69 -26.28
C SER A 14 -23.61 27.98 -27.08
N ALA A 15 -23.30 27.46 -28.27
CA ALA A 15 -24.23 26.65 -29.07
C ALA A 15 -24.37 25.19 -28.58
N MET A 16 -23.58 24.75 -27.59
CA MET A 16 -23.62 23.41 -27.02
C MET A 16 -24.19 23.34 -25.58
N SER A 17 -24.40 24.47 -24.91
CA SER A 17 -25.07 24.48 -23.60
C SER A 17 -26.58 24.29 -23.80
N ASN A 18 -27.10 23.11 -23.48
CA ASN A 18 -28.54 22.80 -23.52
C ASN A 18 -29.36 23.45 -22.38
N ILE A 19 -28.81 24.47 -21.70
CA ILE A 19 -29.49 25.23 -20.65
C ILE A 19 -29.85 26.63 -21.15
N ASP A 20 -31.14 26.97 -21.12
CA ASP A 20 -31.57 28.36 -21.05
C ASP A 20 -31.19 28.96 -19.68
N LEU A 21 -30.03 29.63 -19.65
CA LEU A 21 -29.51 30.38 -18.48
C LEU A 21 -30.23 31.74 -18.29
N VAL A 22 -31.02 32.17 -19.29
CA VAL A 22 -31.53 33.56 -19.44
C VAL A 22 -32.64 33.94 -18.44
N GLN A 23 -33.18 32.99 -17.66
CA GLN A 23 -34.40 33.20 -16.85
C GLN A 23 -34.22 33.15 -15.33
N GLU A 24 -33.01 32.92 -14.81
CA GLU A 24 -32.78 32.89 -13.35
C GLU A 24 -32.08 34.14 -12.80
N ALA A 25 -32.37 34.44 -11.53
CA ALA A 25 -31.73 35.54 -10.83
C ALA A 25 -30.26 35.20 -10.52
N PRO A 26 -29.32 36.15 -10.75
CA PRO A 26 -27.92 35.96 -10.39
C PRO A 26 -27.74 35.78 -8.89
N LEU A 27 -26.59 35.24 -8.48
CA LEU A 27 -26.23 35.13 -7.06
C LEU A 27 -26.25 36.51 -6.39
N ASP A 28 -26.68 36.56 -5.12
CA ASP A 28 -26.67 37.82 -4.36
C ASP A 28 -25.22 38.26 -4.06
N ARG A 29 -25.05 39.55 -3.71
CA ARG A 29 -23.73 40.14 -3.48
C ARG A 29 -22.91 39.42 -2.40
N GLN A 30 -23.53 38.92 -1.33
CA GLN A 30 -22.82 38.24 -0.26
C GLN A 30 -22.35 36.87 -0.71
N SER A 31 -23.24 36.09 -1.36
CA SER A 31 -22.90 34.78 -1.91
C SER A 31 -21.76 34.85 -2.93
N ARG A 32 -21.80 35.84 -3.85
CA ARG A 32 -20.75 36.07 -4.84
C ARG A 32 -19.37 36.35 -4.20
N LEU A 33 -19.32 37.23 -3.19
CA LEU A 33 -18.07 37.57 -2.52
C LEU A 33 -17.53 36.43 -1.65
N ALA A 34 -18.41 35.67 -0.99
CA ALA A 34 -18.03 34.48 -0.23
C ALA A 34 -17.47 33.38 -1.13
N LEU A 35 -18.09 33.17 -2.30
CA LEU A 35 -17.64 32.21 -3.30
C LEU A 35 -16.24 32.55 -3.84
N LEU A 36 -15.98 33.82 -4.21
CA LEU A 36 -14.64 34.26 -4.61
C LEU A 36 -13.60 34.05 -3.49
N ALA A 37 -13.96 34.28 -2.22
CA ALA A 37 -13.08 34.01 -1.10
C ALA A 37 -12.77 32.51 -0.91
N ALA A 38 -13.74 31.62 -1.12
CA ALA A 38 -13.53 30.17 -1.11
C ALA A 38 -12.61 29.72 -2.28
N MET A 39 -12.80 30.28 -3.46
CA MET A 39 -11.94 30.03 -4.63
C MET A 39 -10.49 30.51 -4.37
N TRP A 40 -10.30 31.69 -3.80
CA TRP A 40 -8.98 32.18 -3.38
C TRP A 40 -8.33 31.30 -2.30
N ARG A 41 -9.09 30.83 -1.30
CA ARG A 41 -8.59 29.88 -0.29
C ARG A 41 -8.10 28.58 -0.92
N SER A 42 -8.85 28.02 -1.88
CA SER A 42 -8.42 26.86 -2.66
C SER A 42 -7.10 27.14 -3.40
N ARG A 43 -7.05 28.22 -4.20
CA ARG A 43 -5.88 28.58 -5.02
C ARG A 43 -4.63 28.85 -4.17
N PHE A 44 -4.75 29.63 -3.10
CA PHE A 44 -3.61 29.96 -2.24
C PHE A 44 -3.18 28.77 -1.38
N GLY A 45 -4.10 27.88 -1.01
CA GLY A 45 -3.78 26.58 -0.39
C GLY A 45 -2.96 25.68 -1.31
N ASP A 46 -3.38 25.50 -2.56
CA ASP A 46 -2.64 24.69 -3.54
C ASP A 46 -1.26 25.28 -3.85
N LEU A 47 -1.17 26.60 -4.06
CA LEU A 47 0.12 27.28 -4.23
C LEU A 47 1.01 27.12 -2.97
N ARG A 48 0.44 27.20 -1.77
CA ARG A 48 1.20 27.00 -0.53
C ARG A 48 1.74 25.57 -0.43
N GLU A 49 0.95 24.57 -0.78
CA GLU A 49 1.38 23.17 -0.81
C GLU A 49 2.49 22.93 -1.84
N GLN A 50 2.37 23.49 -3.05
CA GLN A 50 3.42 23.41 -4.07
C GLN A 50 4.74 24.02 -3.57
N ASN A 51 4.68 25.20 -2.95
CA ASN A 51 5.86 25.85 -2.38
C ASN A 51 6.44 25.04 -1.21
N LEU A 52 5.61 24.45 -0.36
CA LEU A 52 6.05 23.56 0.72
C LEU A 52 6.70 22.27 0.20
N ILE A 53 6.22 21.69 -0.92
CA ILE A 53 6.91 20.58 -1.60
C ILE A 53 8.27 21.04 -2.11
N ARG A 54 8.36 22.21 -2.78
CA ARG A 54 9.64 22.84 -3.23
C ARG A 54 10.57 23.23 -2.07
N GLN A 55 10.07 23.25 -0.82
CA GLN A 55 10.84 23.47 0.41
C GLN A 55 11.12 22.17 1.18
N GLY A 56 10.64 21.00 0.70
CA GLY A 56 10.86 19.69 1.32
C GLY A 56 10.05 19.46 2.59
N LYS A 57 8.95 20.20 2.75
CA LYS A 57 8.07 20.22 3.94
C LYS A 57 6.72 19.52 3.72
N GLY A 58 6.59 18.80 2.61
CA GLY A 58 5.47 17.92 2.30
C GLY A 58 5.95 16.66 1.58
N TRP A 59 5.07 15.68 1.45
CA TRP A 59 5.37 14.37 0.85
C TRP A 59 4.88 14.25 -0.59
N PHE A 60 3.68 14.76 -0.84
CA PHE A 60 2.98 14.70 -2.12
C PHE A 60 1.94 15.82 -2.18
N HIS A 61 1.58 16.29 -3.37
CA HIS A 61 0.50 17.26 -3.58
C HIS A 61 -0.24 16.95 -4.88
N ILE A 62 -1.57 17.05 -4.82
CA ILE A 62 -2.46 17.03 -6.00
C ILE A 62 -3.22 18.35 -6.01
N SER A 63 -3.02 19.12 -7.07
CA SER A 63 -3.60 20.46 -7.22
C SER A 63 -5.06 20.41 -7.69
N GLY A 64 -5.90 21.26 -7.10
CA GLY A 64 -7.24 21.61 -7.60
C GLY A 64 -7.24 22.80 -8.56
N MET A 65 -6.09 23.39 -8.90
CA MET A 65 -6.02 24.64 -9.69
C MET A 65 -6.67 24.51 -11.07
N GLY A 66 -7.65 25.40 -11.32
CA GLY A 66 -8.55 25.42 -12.46
C GLY A 66 -9.94 24.85 -12.14
N HIS A 67 -10.06 24.00 -11.12
CA HIS A 67 -11.33 23.42 -10.66
C HIS A 67 -12.00 24.25 -9.54
N GLU A 68 -11.61 25.50 -9.30
CA GLU A 68 -12.15 26.27 -8.18
C GLU A 68 -13.63 26.65 -8.33
N ALA A 69 -14.13 26.78 -9.57
CA ALA A 69 -15.53 27.11 -9.83
C ALA A 69 -16.52 26.11 -9.22
N PHE A 70 -16.12 24.85 -9.03
CA PHE A 70 -16.96 23.79 -8.44
C PHE A 70 -17.35 24.06 -6.98
N ALA A 71 -16.73 25.03 -6.30
CA ALA A 71 -17.26 25.60 -5.06
C ALA A 71 -18.74 26.03 -5.19
N SER A 72 -19.14 26.56 -6.35
CA SER A 72 -20.52 26.99 -6.61
C SER A 72 -21.57 25.89 -6.43
N LEU A 73 -21.21 24.62 -6.67
CA LEU A 73 -22.12 23.48 -6.56
C LEU A 73 -22.47 23.13 -5.10
N ALA A 74 -21.71 23.64 -4.12
CA ALA A 74 -21.99 23.45 -2.70
C ALA A 74 -22.92 24.53 -2.10
N LEU A 75 -23.29 25.58 -2.85
CA LEU A 75 -24.08 26.71 -2.33
C LEU A 75 -25.50 26.33 -1.90
N ASP A 76 -26.19 25.50 -2.68
CA ASP A 76 -27.56 25.08 -2.42
C ASP A 76 -27.65 23.74 -1.65
N LEU A 77 -26.50 23.14 -1.25
CA LEU A 77 -26.46 21.94 -0.41
C LEU A 77 -26.67 22.26 1.07
N GLU A 78 -27.44 21.42 1.75
CA GLU A 78 -27.77 21.53 3.16
C GLU A 78 -26.86 20.64 4.02
N ASN A 79 -26.80 20.88 5.34
CA ASN A 79 -25.95 20.10 6.26
C ASN A 79 -26.22 18.59 6.22
N GLY A 80 -27.46 18.17 5.93
CA GLY A 80 -27.84 16.77 5.79
C GLY A 80 -27.35 16.10 4.50
N ASP A 81 -27.01 16.86 3.47
CA ASP A 81 -26.62 16.35 2.15
C ASP A 81 -25.20 15.77 2.17
N TYR A 82 -25.00 14.65 1.47
CA TYR A 82 -23.74 13.91 1.44
C TYR A 82 -22.89 14.27 0.22
N ALA A 83 -21.58 14.20 0.36
CA ALA A 83 -20.63 14.44 -0.71
C ALA A 83 -19.64 13.27 -0.87
N PHE A 84 -19.48 12.80 -2.10
CA PHE A 84 -18.49 11.82 -2.54
C PHE A 84 -17.56 12.51 -3.56
N PRO A 85 -16.64 13.38 -3.09
CA PRO A 85 -15.88 14.27 -3.94
C PRO A 85 -14.80 13.55 -4.75
N TYR A 86 -14.45 14.12 -5.89
CA TYR A 86 -13.26 13.82 -6.65
C TYR A 86 -12.04 14.45 -5.96
N TYR A 87 -10.83 13.92 -6.15
CA TYR A 87 -9.65 14.46 -5.46
C TYR A 87 -9.31 15.92 -5.83
N ARG A 88 -9.84 16.47 -6.93
CA ARG A 88 -9.69 17.89 -7.31
C ARG A 88 -10.72 18.83 -6.68
N ASP A 89 -11.71 18.33 -5.92
CA ASP A 89 -12.78 19.12 -5.29
C ASP A 89 -12.37 19.92 -4.04
N ARG A 90 -11.15 20.49 -4.04
CA ARG A 90 -10.65 21.30 -2.93
C ARG A 90 -11.60 22.46 -2.61
N ALA A 91 -11.97 23.23 -3.64
CA ALA A 91 -12.84 24.39 -3.51
C ALA A 91 -14.28 24.01 -3.12
N PHE A 92 -14.81 22.90 -3.64
CA PHE A 92 -16.10 22.34 -3.23
C PHE A 92 -16.09 21.95 -1.74
N CYS A 93 -15.04 21.25 -1.28
CA CYS A 93 -14.95 20.83 0.12
C CYS A 93 -14.80 22.03 1.08
N LEU A 94 -14.02 23.05 0.69
CA LEU A 94 -13.93 24.33 1.40
C LEU A 94 -15.31 25.01 1.53
N GLN A 95 -16.05 25.12 0.43
CA GLN A 95 -17.40 25.72 0.44
C GLN A 95 -18.42 24.87 1.22
N ARG A 96 -18.26 23.55 1.25
CA ARG A 96 -19.09 22.62 2.05
C ARG A 96 -18.82 22.71 3.56
N GLY A 97 -17.70 23.32 3.96
CA GLY A 97 -17.37 23.66 5.35
C GLY A 97 -16.05 23.07 5.87
N LEU A 98 -15.29 22.31 5.08
CA LEU A 98 -13.98 21.79 5.47
C LEU A 98 -13.01 22.96 5.66
N SER A 99 -12.22 23.00 6.74
CA SER A 99 -11.35 24.16 6.99
C SER A 99 -9.99 24.02 6.29
N ASP A 100 -9.34 25.16 6.02
CA ASP A 100 -7.95 25.17 5.55
C ASP A 100 -6.99 24.48 6.54
N ARG A 101 -7.34 24.43 7.83
CA ARG A 101 -6.55 23.71 8.85
C ARG A 101 -6.67 22.20 8.66
N ASP A 102 -7.85 21.69 8.32
CA ASP A 102 -8.05 20.26 8.05
C ASP A 102 -7.32 19.83 6.78
N LEU A 103 -7.31 20.69 5.76
CA LEU A 103 -6.49 20.51 4.54
C LEU A 103 -5.00 20.55 4.86
N ALA A 104 -4.52 21.50 5.65
CA ALA A 104 -3.12 21.61 6.05
C ALA A 104 -2.63 20.43 6.91
N LEU A 105 -3.48 19.94 7.84
CA LEU A 105 -3.21 18.73 8.61
C LEU A 105 -3.12 17.49 7.71
N SER A 106 -3.99 17.40 6.70
CA SER A 106 -4.01 16.30 5.73
C SER A 106 -2.78 16.34 4.82
N PHE A 107 -2.39 17.52 4.31
CA PHE A 107 -1.17 17.74 3.53
C PHE A 107 0.10 17.28 4.28
N HIS A 108 0.20 17.62 5.57
CA HIS A 108 1.31 17.22 6.42
C HIS A 108 1.17 15.81 7.03
N ALA A 109 0.15 15.02 6.63
CA ALA A 109 -0.16 13.68 7.14
C ALA A 109 -0.20 13.60 8.70
N LYS A 110 -0.79 14.61 9.34
CA LYS A 110 -0.83 14.75 10.80
C LYS A 110 -1.85 13.82 11.44
N ARG A 111 -1.59 13.48 12.72
CA ARG A 111 -2.43 12.56 13.50
C ARG A 111 -3.87 13.04 13.66
N ASP A 112 -4.07 14.35 13.73
CA ASP A 112 -5.40 14.95 13.93
C ASP A 112 -6.08 15.31 12.59
N SER A 113 -5.52 14.89 11.45
CA SER A 113 -6.25 14.89 10.17
C SER A 113 -7.35 13.83 10.17
N SER A 114 -8.35 13.98 9.29
CA SER A 114 -9.49 13.05 9.20
C SER A 114 -9.17 11.63 8.70
N SER A 115 -7.89 11.35 8.42
CA SER A 115 -7.35 10.01 8.14
C SER A 115 -6.33 9.52 9.16
N GLY A 116 -5.98 10.33 10.17
CA GLY A 116 -4.86 10.05 11.06
C GLY A 116 -3.50 9.96 10.36
N GLY A 117 -3.36 10.64 9.21
CA GLY A 117 -2.16 10.58 8.35
C GLY A 117 -2.08 9.34 7.45
N ARG A 118 -3.18 8.61 7.26
CA ARG A 118 -3.24 7.36 6.45
C ARG A 118 -3.58 7.58 4.98
N GLN A 119 -4.11 8.74 4.62
CA GLN A 119 -4.56 9.07 3.26
C GLN A 119 -3.64 10.10 2.58
N LEU A 120 -3.66 10.09 1.24
CA LEU A 120 -3.02 11.12 0.43
C LEU A 120 -3.77 12.46 0.51
N PRO A 121 -3.08 13.60 0.32
CA PRO A 121 -3.75 14.89 0.10
C PRO A 121 -4.69 14.82 -1.12
N GLY A 122 -5.85 15.44 -1.02
CA GLY A 122 -6.94 15.31 -1.99
C GLY A 122 -7.96 14.20 -1.68
N HIS A 123 -7.64 13.22 -0.82
CA HIS A 123 -8.63 12.22 -0.37
C HIS A 123 -9.46 12.78 0.81
N TYR A 124 -10.34 13.74 0.51
CA TYR A 124 -11.17 14.42 1.51
C TYR A 124 -12.02 13.44 2.32
N SER A 125 -12.22 13.77 3.60
CA SER A 125 -13.07 13.01 4.53
C SER A 125 -13.47 13.93 5.68
N ASP A 126 -14.75 13.97 6.00
CA ASP A 126 -15.27 14.52 7.26
C ASP A 126 -16.66 13.91 7.55
N ARG A 127 -16.82 13.23 8.68
CA ARG A 127 -18.10 12.56 9.00
C ARG A 127 -19.19 13.53 9.45
N GLY A 128 -18.86 14.69 10.01
CA GLY A 128 -19.81 15.70 10.46
C GLY A 128 -20.37 16.56 9.32
N LEU A 129 -19.57 16.79 8.28
CA LEU A 129 -19.95 17.47 7.03
C LEU A 129 -20.46 16.50 5.95
N HIS A 130 -20.56 15.21 6.26
CA HIS A 130 -20.95 14.14 5.32
C HIS A 130 -20.08 14.06 4.06
N ILE A 131 -18.80 14.41 4.17
CA ILE A 131 -17.78 14.25 3.12
C ILE A 131 -17.18 12.85 3.26
N TRP A 132 -17.54 11.96 2.34
CA TRP A 132 -17.18 10.54 2.40
C TRP A 132 -15.71 10.31 2.02
N SER A 133 -15.02 9.47 2.80
CA SER A 133 -13.60 9.17 2.59
C SER A 133 -13.38 8.29 1.37
N HIS A 134 -13.07 8.90 0.21
CA HIS A 134 -12.81 8.15 -1.02
C HIS A 134 -11.40 7.53 -1.08
N ALA A 135 -11.21 6.61 -2.02
CA ALA A 135 -9.93 5.92 -2.26
C ALA A 135 -9.34 6.33 -3.62
N SER A 136 -8.04 6.11 -3.81
CA SER A 136 -7.31 6.47 -5.05
C SER A 136 -7.88 5.86 -6.34
N PRO A 137 -8.45 4.63 -6.36
CA PRO A 137 -9.07 4.06 -7.56
C PRO A 137 -10.25 4.91 -8.03
N VAL A 138 -10.00 5.74 -9.05
CA VAL A 138 -10.93 6.76 -9.52
C VAL A 138 -12.26 6.17 -9.99
N GLY A 139 -13.36 6.83 -9.65
CA GLY A 139 -14.72 6.37 -9.95
C GLY A 139 -15.26 5.29 -8.99
N SER A 140 -14.42 4.67 -8.16
CA SER A 140 -14.87 3.63 -7.21
C SER A 140 -15.84 4.14 -6.15
N HIS A 141 -15.87 5.45 -5.86
CA HIS A 141 -16.78 6.06 -4.90
C HIS A 141 -18.20 6.33 -5.44
N LEU A 142 -18.43 6.16 -6.74
CA LEU A 142 -19.71 6.50 -7.38
C LEU A 142 -20.82 5.51 -7.05
N LEU A 143 -20.52 4.21 -6.96
CA LEU A 143 -21.49 3.20 -6.51
C LEU A 143 -21.82 3.33 -5.01
N PRO A 144 -20.85 3.59 -4.11
CA PRO A 144 -21.15 4.04 -2.74
C PRO A 144 -22.03 5.30 -2.68
N ALA A 145 -21.84 6.28 -3.57
CA ALA A 145 -22.73 7.44 -3.64
C ALA A 145 -24.18 7.06 -3.99
N CYS A 146 -24.36 6.16 -4.97
CA CYS A 146 -25.67 5.59 -5.29
C CYS A 146 -26.29 4.82 -4.11
N GLY A 147 -25.48 4.06 -3.35
CA GLY A 147 -25.96 3.31 -2.19
C GLY A 147 -26.43 4.22 -1.06
N ALA A 148 -25.71 5.31 -0.79
CA ALA A 148 -26.13 6.31 0.19
C ALA A 148 -27.42 7.03 -0.25
N ALA A 149 -27.51 7.44 -1.53
CA ALA A 149 -28.71 8.08 -2.09
C ALA A 149 -29.93 7.16 -2.06
N TRP A 150 -29.75 5.86 -2.33
CA TRP A 150 -30.81 4.86 -2.23
C TRP A 150 -31.25 4.65 -0.78
N GLY A 151 -30.32 4.60 0.17
CA GLY A 151 -30.63 4.53 1.60
C GLY A 151 -31.49 5.71 2.09
N MET A 152 -31.15 6.94 1.67
CA MET A 152 -31.93 8.14 1.97
C MET A 152 -33.32 8.12 1.33
N GLN A 153 -33.42 7.63 0.10
CA GLN A 153 -34.69 7.45 -0.61
C GLN A 153 -35.59 6.42 0.11
N MET A 154 -35.02 5.32 0.61
CA MET A 154 -35.75 4.33 1.42
C MET A 154 -36.25 4.90 2.76
N ASP A 155 -35.51 5.82 3.37
CA ASP A 155 -35.92 6.56 4.57
C ASP A 155 -36.86 7.74 4.29
N GLY A 156 -37.21 7.99 3.04
CA GLY A 156 -38.09 9.09 2.63
C GLY A 156 -37.51 10.49 2.89
N LEU A 157 -36.18 10.61 2.99
CA LEU A 157 -35.51 11.88 3.22
C LEU A 157 -35.39 12.68 1.92
N SER A 158 -35.60 14.01 2.01
CA SER A 158 -35.29 14.96 0.94
C SER A 158 -33.80 15.34 0.94
N THR A 159 -32.92 14.36 1.16
CA THR A 159 -31.46 14.54 1.19
C THR A 159 -30.90 14.34 -0.19
N VAL A 160 -29.95 15.19 -0.59
CA VAL A 160 -29.24 15.10 -1.88
C VAL A 160 -27.87 14.49 -1.67
N VAL A 161 -27.42 13.68 -2.64
CA VAL A 161 -26.03 13.21 -2.72
C VAL A 161 -25.32 13.90 -3.87
N TYR A 162 -24.19 14.54 -3.59
CA TYR A 162 -23.23 15.00 -4.58
C TYR A 162 -22.17 13.93 -4.81
N ALA A 163 -21.87 13.60 -6.06
CA ALA A 163 -20.75 12.75 -6.44
C ALA A 163 -20.06 13.33 -7.67
N SER A 164 -18.73 13.26 -7.73
CA SER A 164 -17.97 13.84 -8.84
C SER A 164 -16.78 13.00 -9.26
N THR A 165 -16.31 13.17 -10.49
CA THR A 165 -15.17 12.42 -11.03
C THR A 165 -14.52 13.14 -12.21
N GLY A 166 -13.26 12.81 -12.54
CA GLY A 166 -12.61 13.31 -13.77
C GLY A 166 -13.07 12.54 -15.02
N GLU A 167 -13.00 13.15 -16.21
CA GLU A 167 -13.47 12.55 -17.46
C GLU A 167 -12.78 11.23 -17.80
N ALA A 168 -11.48 11.10 -17.52
CA ALA A 168 -10.72 9.86 -17.69
C ALA A 168 -11.36 8.67 -16.95
N SER A 169 -11.91 8.94 -15.77
CA SER A 169 -12.50 7.95 -14.85
C SER A 169 -13.85 7.44 -15.35
N THR A 170 -14.51 8.16 -16.26
CA THR A 170 -15.78 7.72 -16.88
C THR A 170 -15.62 6.47 -17.77
N ARG A 171 -14.38 6.05 -18.03
CA ARG A 171 -14.04 4.79 -18.71
C ARG A 171 -14.06 3.57 -17.79
N GLN A 172 -14.19 3.73 -16.47
CA GLN A 172 -14.27 2.62 -15.50
C GLN A 172 -15.68 1.99 -15.50
N GLY A 173 -15.77 0.67 -15.25
CA GLY A 173 -17.05 -0.05 -15.19
C GLY A 173 -18.03 0.56 -14.17
N ASP A 174 -17.53 0.82 -12.97
CA ASP A 174 -18.25 1.45 -11.85
C ASP A 174 -18.97 2.76 -12.24
N PHE A 175 -18.46 3.52 -13.22
CA PHE A 175 -19.13 4.74 -13.70
C PHE A 175 -20.41 4.44 -14.50
N TYR A 176 -20.34 3.50 -15.45
CA TYR A 176 -21.51 3.09 -16.24
C TYR A 176 -22.57 2.45 -15.35
N GLU A 177 -22.14 1.58 -14.43
CA GLU A 177 -23.00 0.96 -13.44
C GLU A 177 -23.70 1.99 -12.55
N ALA A 178 -22.98 3.00 -12.04
CA ALA A 178 -23.55 4.07 -11.24
C ALA A 178 -24.57 4.92 -12.02
N VAL A 179 -24.28 5.29 -13.27
CA VAL A 179 -25.22 6.04 -14.14
C VAL A 179 -26.49 5.24 -14.39
N CYS A 180 -26.37 3.94 -14.70
CA CYS A 180 -27.51 3.05 -14.92
C CYS A 180 -28.39 2.95 -13.66
N PHE A 181 -27.80 2.57 -12.53
CA PHE A 181 -28.53 2.37 -11.28
C PHE A 181 -29.19 3.67 -10.77
N ALA A 182 -28.49 4.81 -10.86
CA ALA A 182 -29.05 6.11 -10.46
C ALA A 182 -30.28 6.50 -11.31
N LYS A 183 -30.23 6.25 -12.63
CA LYS A 183 -31.33 6.53 -13.56
C LYS A 183 -32.49 5.55 -13.39
N GLU A 184 -32.21 4.26 -13.17
CA GLU A 184 -33.20 3.22 -12.91
C GLU A 184 -34.00 3.49 -11.64
N HIS A 185 -33.32 3.78 -10.53
CA HIS A 185 -33.95 4.03 -9.23
C HIS A 185 -34.41 5.48 -9.01
N SER A 186 -34.20 6.37 -9.98
CA SER A 186 -34.51 7.81 -9.87
C SER A 186 -33.93 8.43 -8.58
N LEU A 187 -32.66 8.16 -8.31
CA LEU A 187 -32.00 8.55 -7.05
C LEU A 187 -31.86 10.09 -6.92
N PRO A 188 -31.88 10.64 -5.70
CA PRO A 188 -31.61 12.05 -5.42
C PRO A 188 -30.10 12.36 -5.50
N LEU A 189 -29.50 12.09 -6.66
CA LEU A 189 -28.05 12.15 -6.92
C LEU A 189 -27.71 13.23 -7.95
N ILE A 190 -26.66 14.01 -7.68
CA ILE A 190 -26.00 14.88 -8.65
C ILE A 190 -24.65 14.25 -8.97
N LEU A 191 -24.48 13.77 -10.21
CA LEU A 191 -23.22 13.19 -10.68
C LEU A 191 -22.51 14.17 -11.61
N VAL A 192 -21.29 14.57 -11.26
CA VAL A 192 -20.54 15.64 -11.92
C VAL A 192 -19.24 15.11 -12.55
N VAL A 193 -19.15 15.16 -13.87
CA VAL A 193 -17.90 14.92 -14.60
C VAL A 193 -17.15 16.24 -14.76
N GLN A 194 -15.90 16.27 -14.28
CA GLN A 194 -14.98 17.41 -14.40
C GLN A 194 -14.01 17.09 -15.53
N ASP A 195 -14.31 17.61 -16.72
CA ASP A 195 -13.62 17.31 -17.97
C ASP A 195 -12.55 18.35 -18.24
N ASN A 196 -11.29 18.00 -17.96
CA ASN A 196 -10.13 18.82 -18.31
C ASN A 196 -9.38 18.33 -19.55
N GLY A 197 -9.97 17.40 -20.31
CA GLY A 197 -9.41 16.86 -21.54
C GLY A 197 -8.08 16.11 -21.40
N VAL A 198 -7.56 15.84 -20.18
CA VAL A 198 -6.25 15.19 -20.03
C VAL A 198 -6.09 14.27 -18.80
N ALA A 199 -6.01 12.98 -19.09
CA ALA A 199 -5.66 11.92 -18.13
C ALA A 199 -4.14 11.83 -17.92
N ILE A 200 -3.62 12.57 -16.92
CA ILE A 200 -2.18 12.79 -16.69
C ILE A 200 -1.55 13.50 -17.90
N SER A 201 -1.14 12.73 -18.91
CA SER A 201 -0.56 13.16 -20.19
C SER A 201 -1.32 12.63 -21.43
N THR A 202 -2.36 11.83 -21.24
CA THR A 202 -3.19 11.27 -22.32
C THR A 202 -4.36 12.18 -22.62
N ASP A 203 -4.51 12.61 -23.87
CA ASP A 203 -5.66 13.38 -24.35
C ASP A 203 -6.96 12.55 -24.28
N THR A 204 -7.97 13.08 -23.60
CA THR A 204 -9.29 12.45 -23.40
C THR A 204 -10.41 13.11 -24.20
N THR A 205 -10.14 14.19 -24.93
CA THR A 205 -11.15 15.01 -25.63
C THR A 205 -11.98 14.23 -26.65
N GLU A 206 -11.35 13.30 -27.37
CA GLU A 206 -11.99 12.43 -28.39
C GLU A 206 -12.22 10.98 -27.90
N SER A 207 -11.79 10.63 -26.68
CA SER A 207 -11.80 9.24 -26.19
C SER A 207 -12.68 9.00 -24.95
N ASN A 208 -13.21 10.06 -24.33
CA ASN A 208 -14.21 9.94 -23.27
C ASN A 208 -15.58 9.47 -23.84
N PRO A 209 -16.44 8.84 -23.02
CA PRO A 209 -17.71 8.24 -23.47
C PRO A 209 -18.73 9.21 -24.06
N LEU A 210 -18.72 10.49 -23.65
CA LEU A 210 -19.62 11.51 -24.19
C LEU A 210 -19.17 11.97 -25.59
N ALA A 211 -17.85 12.10 -25.80
CA ALA A 211 -17.25 12.36 -27.11
C ALA A 211 -17.48 11.20 -28.08
N LEU A 212 -17.29 9.96 -27.60
CA LEU A 212 -17.54 8.73 -28.36
C LEU A 212 -19.03 8.47 -28.68
N GLY A 213 -19.96 9.26 -28.13
CA GLY A 213 -21.41 9.07 -28.31
C GLY A 213 -21.97 7.81 -27.65
N VAL A 214 -21.30 7.28 -26.62
CA VAL A 214 -21.79 6.15 -25.81
C VAL A 214 -22.95 6.57 -24.93
N PHE A 215 -22.92 7.81 -24.42
CA PHE A 215 -24.06 8.44 -23.77
C PHE A 215 -24.80 9.39 -24.73
N GLN A 216 -26.12 9.48 -24.55
CA GLN A 216 -26.96 10.46 -25.24
C GLN A 216 -26.64 11.85 -24.67
N LYS A 217 -26.41 12.85 -25.52
CA LYS A 217 -26.01 14.19 -25.07
C LYS A 217 -27.14 14.92 -24.34
N GLU A 218 -28.37 14.47 -24.57
CA GLU A 218 -29.61 14.97 -23.99
C GLU A 218 -29.80 14.53 -22.53
N ASP A 219 -29.16 13.43 -22.12
CA ASP A 219 -29.12 12.97 -20.72
C ASP A 219 -28.14 13.80 -19.86
N TRP A 220 -27.23 14.57 -20.48
CA TRP A 220 -26.17 15.31 -19.81
C TRP A 220 -26.32 16.82 -19.96
N ILE A 221 -26.24 17.51 -18.83
CA ILE A 221 -26.12 18.97 -18.80
C ILE A 221 -24.65 19.32 -19.03
N VAL A 222 -24.33 19.81 -20.23
CA VAL A 222 -22.98 20.30 -20.56
C VAL A 222 -22.86 21.78 -20.15
N VAL A 223 -21.86 22.11 -19.35
CA VAL A 223 -21.61 23.46 -18.82
C VAL A 223 -20.12 23.85 -18.98
N ASP A 224 -19.86 25.14 -19.10
CA ASP A 224 -18.52 25.69 -19.06
C ASP A 224 -18.09 25.91 -17.60
N GLY A 225 -17.13 25.13 -17.14
CA GLY A 225 -16.59 25.17 -15.78
C GLY A 225 -15.70 26.37 -15.48
N SER A 226 -15.42 27.24 -16.48
CA SER A 226 -14.83 28.56 -16.21
C SER A 226 -15.89 29.63 -15.86
N ASP A 227 -17.16 29.41 -16.21
CA ASP A 227 -18.27 30.29 -15.81
C ASP A 227 -18.88 29.85 -14.47
N VAL A 228 -18.41 30.51 -13.40
CA VAL A 228 -18.82 30.27 -12.01
C VAL A 228 -20.32 30.48 -11.77
N GLU A 229 -20.97 31.43 -12.45
CA GLU A 229 -22.41 31.70 -12.26
C GLU A 229 -23.26 30.68 -13.03
N ALA A 230 -22.84 30.30 -14.25
CA ALA A 230 -23.52 29.24 -15.00
C ALA A 230 -23.45 27.90 -14.26
N LEU A 231 -22.30 27.58 -13.65
CA LEU A 231 -22.13 26.38 -12.83
C LEU A 231 -22.99 26.44 -11.54
N ALA A 232 -23.08 27.60 -10.89
CA ALA A 232 -23.99 27.81 -9.75
C ALA A 232 -25.46 27.56 -10.12
N ILE A 233 -25.93 28.10 -11.26
CA ILE A 233 -27.31 27.91 -11.74
C ILE A 233 -27.57 26.44 -12.07
N ALA A 234 -26.62 25.76 -12.74
CA ALA A 234 -26.72 24.32 -13.01
C ALA A 234 -26.79 23.49 -11.72
N GLY A 235 -25.95 23.82 -10.73
CA GLY A 235 -25.94 23.21 -9.40
C GLY A 235 -27.27 23.37 -8.67
N ARG A 236 -27.80 24.60 -8.59
CA ARG A 236 -29.11 24.88 -7.98
C ARG A 236 -30.22 24.05 -8.59
N ARG A 237 -30.31 23.99 -9.93
CA ARG A 237 -31.31 23.19 -10.64
C ARG A 237 -31.16 21.70 -10.33
N ALA A 238 -29.93 21.20 -10.29
CA ALA A 238 -29.62 19.82 -9.96
C ALA A 238 -30.06 19.46 -8.52
N VAL A 239 -29.78 20.32 -7.55
CA VAL A 239 -30.22 20.18 -6.15
C VAL A 239 -31.74 20.22 -6.06
N GLN A 240 -32.41 21.19 -6.67
CA GLN A 240 -33.87 21.31 -6.64
C GLN A 240 -34.54 20.07 -7.23
N ARG A 241 -34.05 19.57 -8.38
CA ARG A 241 -34.55 18.35 -9.03
C ARG A 241 -34.38 17.12 -8.14
N ALA A 242 -33.18 16.91 -7.60
CA ALA A 242 -32.89 15.78 -6.72
C ALA A 242 -33.74 15.84 -5.43
N ARG A 243 -33.85 17.02 -4.81
CA ARG A 243 -34.64 17.25 -3.58
C ARG A 243 -36.15 17.10 -3.80
N ALA A 244 -36.64 17.35 -5.02
CA ALA A 244 -38.02 17.12 -5.44
C ALA A 244 -38.33 15.64 -5.78
N GLY A 245 -37.32 14.76 -5.82
CA GLY A 245 -37.49 13.35 -6.20
C GLY A 245 -37.67 13.13 -7.71
N GLU A 246 -37.29 14.09 -8.56
CA GLU A 246 -37.42 14.00 -10.03
C GLU A 246 -36.27 13.20 -10.69
N GLY A 247 -35.55 12.40 -9.92
CA GLY A 247 -34.41 11.60 -10.35
C GLY A 247 -33.08 12.36 -10.44
N PRO A 248 -32.01 11.68 -10.86
CA PRO A 248 -30.66 12.22 -10.80
C PRO A 248 -30.43 13.32 -11.83
N THR A 249 -29.39 14.12 -11.59
CA THR A 249 -28.85 15.07 -12.57
C THR A 249 -27.43 14.69 -12.96
N PHE A 250 -27.18 14.55 -14.25
CA PHE A 250 -25.87 14.28 -14.82
C PHE A 250 -25.26 15.58 -15.38
N LEU A 251 -24.24 16.12 -14.71
CA LEU A 251 -23.52 17.33 -15.11
C LEU A 251 -22.19 16.96 -15.77
N TRP A 252 -21.87 17.56 -16.92
CA TRP A 252 -20.56 17.42 -17.60
C TRP A 252 -19.95 18.81 -17.78
N SER A 253 -18.97 19.13 -16.94
CA SER A 253 -18.39 20.48 -16.85
C SER A 253 -16.99 20.50 -17.45
N ARG A 254 -16.82 21.25 -18.54
CA ARG A 254 -15.51 21.45 -19.20
C ARG A 254 -14.70 22.49 -18.45
N VAL A 255 -13.49 22.14 -18.03
CA VAL A 255 -12.65 22.97 -17.14
C VAL A 255 -11.19 22.87 -17.58
N GLU A 256 -10.33 23.81 -17.18
CA GLU A 256 -8.89 23.68 -17.46
C GLU A 256 -8.14 23.10 -16.27
N ARG A 257 -7.11 22.29 -16.52
CA ARG A 257 -6.13 21.88 -15.50
C ARG A 257 -4.91 22.82 -15.58
N LEU A 258 -4.84 23.79 -14.68
CA LEU A 258 -3.84 24.87 -14.76
C LEU A 258 -2.43 24.42 -14.33
N SER A 259 -2.31 23.34 -13.55
CA SER A 259 -1.04 22.79 -13.08
C SER A 259 -0.75 21.39 -13.63
N SER A 260 0.47 20.89 -13.37
CA SER A 260 0.80 19.46 -13.48
C SER A 260 -0.23 18.56 -12.78
N HIS A 261 -0.27 17.29 -13.18
CA HIS A 261 -1.20 16.30 -12.63
C HIS A 261 -1.07 16.17 -11.10
N SER A 262 0.16 16.11 -10.61
CA SER A 262 0.58 16.09 -9.20
C SER A 262 1.98 16.72 -9.06
N SER A 263 2.51 16.79 -7.84
CA SER A 263 3.87 17.26 -7.58
C SER A 263 5.00 16.34 -8.09
N ALA A 264 4.67 15.16 -8.63
CA ALA A 264 5.62 14.23 -9.24
C ALA A 264 5.58 14.26 -10.79
N ASP A 265 4.90 15.25 -11.37
CA ASP A 265 4.64 15.42 -12.81
C ASP A 265 5.00 16.83 -13.31
N ASP A 266 5.32 16.95 -14.60
CA ASP A 266 5.57 18.24 -15.27
C ASP A 266 4.90 18.29 -16.65
N GLN A 267 3.80 19.04 -16.72
CA GLN A 267 3.02 19.15 -17.93
C GLN A 267 3.73 19.81 -19.11
N ARG A 268 4.80 20.59 -18.89
CA ARG A 268 5.58 21.21 -19.98
C ARG A 268 6.33 20.19 -20.84
N ARG A 269 6.41 18.93 -20.40
CA ARG A 269 7.07 17.84 -21.13
C ARG A 269 6.19 17.21 -22.21
N TYR A 270 4.87 17.39 -22.13
CA TYR A 270 3.90 16.78 -23.03
C TYR A 270 2.79 17.74 -23.49
N ARG A 271 2.76 18.99 -22.99
CA ARG A 271 1.91 20.09 -23.47
C ARG A 271 2.80 21.21 -23.99
N GLU A 272 2.45 21.77 -25.15
CA GLU A 272 3.17 22.90 -25.74
C GLU A 272 2.96 24.18 -24.90
N GLU A 273 3.96 25.06 -24.85
CA GLU A 273 3.93 26.33 -24.12
C GLU A 273 2.70 27.19 -24.49
N ALA A 274 2.42 27.31 -25.80
CA ALA A 274 1.25 28.03 -26.31
C ALA A 274 -0.11 27.42 -25.89
N VAL A 275 -0.15 26.13 -25.53
CA VAL A 275 -1.34 25.51 -24.93
C VAL A 275 -1.46 25.93 -23.48
N LEU A 276 -0.35 25.96 -22.72
CA LEU A 276 -0.32 26.37 -21.31
C LEU A 276 -0.72 27.84 -21.13
N ASP A 277 -0.19 28.75 -21.95
CA ASP A 277 -0.54 30.18 -21.97
C ASP A 277 -2.04 30.41 -22.22
N ALA A 278 -2.67 29.54 -23.01
CA ALA A 278 -4.09 29.61 -23.32
C ALA A 278 -4.97 29.16 -22.14
N LEU A 279 -4.47 28.32 -21.22
CA LEU A 279 -5.22 27.89 -20.03
C LEU A 279 -5.40 29.05 -19.05
N GLU A 280 -4.39 29.90 -18.89
CA GLU A 280 -4.45 31.05 -17.96
C GLU A 280 -5.57 32.03 -18.33
N GLN A 281 -5.89 32.16 -19.62
CA GLN A 281 -7.00 32.98 -20.11
C GLN A 281 -8.38 32.44 -19.66
N ARG A 282 -8.43 31.19 -19.19
CA ARG A 282 -9.62 30.47 -18.72
C ARG A 282 -9.62 30.20 -17.22
N ASP A 283 -8.71 30.81 -16.46
CA ASP A 283 -8.68 30.67 -15.01
C ASP A 283 -9.98 31.21 -14.37
N PRO A 284 -10.82 30.34 -13.75
CA PRO A 284 -12.11 30.77 -13.21
C PRO A 284 -11.94 31.80 -12.09
N VAL A 285 -10.83 31.77 -11.34
CA VAL A 285 -10.57 32.70 -10.24
C VAL A 285 -10.38 34.12 -10.79
N LEU A 286 -9.57 34.25 -11.85
CA LEU A 286 -9.28 35.54 -12.47
C LEU A 286 -10.50 36.10 -13.21
N GLN A 287 -11.21 35.26 -13.97
CA GLN A 287 -12.41 35.68 -14.68
C GLN A 287 -13.53 36.12 -13.71
N TYR A 288 -13.72 35.40 -12.60
CA TYR A 288 -14.74 35.74 -11.62
C TYR A 288 -14.39 37.01 -10.84
N GLU A 289 -13.13 37.20 -10.43
CA GLU A 289 -12.68 38.47 -9.83
C GLU A 289 -12.93 39.66 -10.75
N GLN A 290 -12.51 39.57 -12.02
CA GLN A 290 -12.70 40.62 -13.02
C GLN A 290 -14.20 40.92 -13.24
N ARG A 291 -15.06 39.89 -13.24
CA ARG A 291 -16.51 40.04 -13.30
C ARG A 291 -17.06 40.82 -12.11
N LEU A 292 -16.67 40.47 -10.87
CA LEU A 292 -17.15 41.16 -9.67
C LEU A 292 -16.66 42.62 -9.59
N ILE A 293 -15.50 42.93 -10.15
CA ILE A 293 -15.00 44.30 -10.31
C ILE A 293 -15.82 45.06 -11.38
N ALA A 294 -16.06 44.46 -12.55
CA ALA A 294 -16.87 45.05 -13.62
C ALA A 294 -18.33 45.30 -13.21
N ASP A 295 -18.90 44.41 -12.39
CA ASP A 295 -20.25 44.54 -11.80
C ASP A 295 -20.29 45.56 -10.65
N GLY A 296 -19.15 46.14 -10.25
CA GLY A 296 -19.05 47.15 -9.17
C GLY A 296 -19.28 46.58 -7.76
N LEU A 297 -19.16 45.27 -7.58
CA LEU A 297 -19.38 44.59 -6.29
C LEU A 297 -18.11 44.57 -5.44
N LEU A 298 -16.95 44.68 -6.08
CA LEU A 298 -15.61 44.72 -5.52
C LEU A 298 -14.79 45.79 -6.27
N ASP A 299 -13.77 46.38 -5.65
CA ASP A 299 -12.79 47.25 -6.31
C ASP A 299 -11.38 46.64 -6.25
N GLU A 300 -10.46 47.09 -7.12
CA GLU A 300 -9.10 46.53 -7.21
C GLU A 300 -8.32 46.58 -5.89
N SER A 301 -8.49 47.65 -5.09
CA SER A 301 -7.82 47.80 -3.80
C SER A 301 -8.37 46.82 -2.78
N SER A 302 -9.70 46.71 -2.69
CA SER A 302 -10.39 45.74 -1.82
C SER A 302 -10.05 44.31 -2.22
N ALA A 303 -10.02 43.99 -3.53
CA ALA A 303 -9.61 42.68 -4.04
C ALA A 303 -8.16 42.36 -3.69
N HIS A 304 -7.25 43.32 -3.80
CA HIS A 304 -5.86 43.13 -3.38
C HIS A 304 -5.75 42.88 -1.87
N SER A 305 -6.38 43.70 -1.04
CA SER A 305 -6.36 43.52 0.42
C SER A 305 -6.92 42.16 0.86
N MET A 306 -8.06 41.72 0.31
CA MET A 306 -8.65 40.42 0.63
C MET A 306 -7.76 39.25 0.22
N ARG A 307 -7.10 39.33 -0.94
CA ARG A 307 -6.16 38.27 -1.39
C ARG A 307 -4.96 38.14 -0.46
N GLU A 308 -4.35 39.25 -0.07
CA GLU A 308 -3.18 39.20 0.81
C GLU A 308 -3.55 38.80 2.26
N GLU A 309 -4.73 39.18 2.75
CA GLU A 309 -5.27 38.68 4.03
C GLU A 309 -5.47 37.15 4.00
N ILE A 310 -6.09 36.62 2.95
CA ILE A 310 -6.26 35.16 2.79
C ILE A 310 -4.90 34.48 2.63
N ARG A 311 -3.98 35.02 1.80
CA ARG A 311 -2.66 34.46 1.57
C ARG A 311 -1.85 34.33 2.87
N GLU A 312 -1.84 35.36 3.70
CA GLU A 312 -1.14 35.32 4.98
C GLU A 312 -1.84 34.37 5.97
N SER A 313 -3.18 34.39 6.03
CA SER A 313 -3.94 33.43 6.85
C SER A 313 -3.65 31.96 6.48
N ILE A 314 -3.56 31.64 5.19
CA ILE A 314 -3.14 30.31 4.71
C ILE A 314 -1.69 30.00 5.14
N ARG A 315 -0.77 30.96 5.00
CA ARG A 315 0.64 30.80 5.44
C ARG A 315 0.74 30.49 6.93
N GLU A 316 0.00 31.22 7.78
CA GLU A 316 -0.08 31.00 9.23
C GLU A 316 -0.67 29.63 9.57
N ILE A 317 -1.81 29.25 8.96
CA ILE A 317 -2.48 27.97 9.19
C ILE A 317 -1.58 26.77 8.85
N TYR A 318 -0.88 26.80 7.70
CA TYR A 318 0.06 25.74 7.34
C TYR A 318 1.28 25.72 8.26
N ALA A 319 1.77 26.88 8.72
CA ALA A 319 2.84 26.93 9.71
C ALA A 319 2.42 26.28 11.04
N GLU A 320 1.22 26.57 11.56
CA GLU A 320 0.65 25.93 12.75
C GLU A 320 0.48 24.41 12.55
N ALA A 321 -0.19 24.00 11.46
CA ALA A 321 -0.47 22.60 11.15
C ALA A 321 0.82 21.76 11.01
N SER A 322 1.91 22.34 10.49
CA SER A 322 3.21 21.67 10.42
C SER A 322 3.77 21.28 11.80
N GLY A 323 3.41 22.02 12.85
CA GLY A 323 3.78 21.77 14.25
C GLY A 323 2.86 20.81 15.00
N ALA A 324 1.73 20.37 14.41
CA ALA A 324 0.81 19.43 15.04
C ALA A 324 1.44 18.02 15.23
N ALA A 325 0.81 17.18 16.05
CA ALA A 325 1.31 15.84 16.36
C ALA A 325 1.37 14.92 15.12
N ASN A 326 2.47 14.18 15.00
CA ASN A 326 2.62 13.12 13.99
C ASN A 326 1.90 11.83 14.46
N PRO A 327 1.47 10.95 13.55
CA PRO A 327 0.87 9.66 13.90
C PRO A 327 1.82 8.77 14.73
N LEU A 328 1.25 7.95 15.63
CA LEU A 328 2.02 7.03 16.46
C LEU A 328 2.11 5.65 15.81
N SER A 329 3.31 5.05 15.77
CA SER A 329 3.51 3.72 15.15
C SER A 329 2.67 2.61 15.79
N GLN A 330 2.43 2.69 17.10
CA GLN A 330 1.54 1.77 17.83
C GLN A 330 0.07 1.84 17.38
N GLU A 331 -0.36 2.92 16.73
CA GLU A 331 -1.71 3.07 16.20
C GLU A 331 -1.88 2.47 14.80
N THR A 332 -0.87 1.75 14.25
CA THR A 332 -0.95 1.16 12.89
C THR A 332 -2.16 0.23 12.72
N LEU A 333 -2.44 -0.65 13.70
CA LEU A 333 -3.58 -1.58 13.67
C LEU A 333 -4.90 -0.96 14.18
N ARG A 334 -4.86 0.25 14.72
CA ARG A 334 -6.03 0.92 15.32
C ARG A 334 -7.11 1.15 14.26
N HIS A 335 -8.35 0.79 14.58
CA HIS A 335 -9.50 0.90 13.66
C HIS A 335 -9.35 0.06 12.38
N LEU A 336 -8.58 -1.04 12.38
CA LEU A 336 -8.61 -2.03 11.31
C LEU A 336 -9.96 -2.76 11.27
N THR A 337 -10.44 -3.17 12.44
CA THR A 337 -11.81 -3.64 12.71
C THR A 337 -12.39 -2.82 13.87
N ALA A 338 -13.65 -3.07 14.23
CA ALA A 338 -14.24 -2.63 15.49
C ALA A 338 -13.63 -3.39 16.68
N GLU A 339 -13.78 -2.81 17.86
CA GLU A 339 -13.37 -3.42 19.13
C GLU A 339 -14.56 -4.20 19.72
N GLY A 340 -14.39 -5.51 19.91
CA GLY A 340 -15.19 -6.36 20.80
C GLY A 340 -16.72 -6.20 20.73
N ALA A 341 -17.36 -6.63 19.64
CA ALA A 341 -18.81 -6.81 19.62
C ALA A 341 -19.21 -8.03 20.46
N GLU A 342 -20.15 -7.87 21.41
CA GLU A 342 -20.70 -9.01 22.15
C GLU A 342 -21.58 -9.88 21.22
N PRO A 343 -21.38 -11.21 21.19
CA PRO A 343 -22.22 -12.11 20.40
C PRO A 343 -23.69 -12.06 20.86
N CYS A 344 -24.61 -11.80 19.94
CA CYS A 344 -26.04 -11.82 20.21
C CYS A 344 -26.60 -13.23 20.00
N VAL A 345 -27.54 -13.67 20.84
CA VAL A 345 -28.31 -14.90 20.61
C VAL A 345 -29.50 -14.55 19.70
N PRO A 346 -29.67 -15.17 18.51
CA PRO A 346 -30.87 -14.99 17.71
C PRO A 346 -32.07 -15.62 18.42
N ALA A 347 -33.20 -14.91 18.48
CA ALA A 347 -34.42 -15.37 19.12
C ALA A 347 -35.25 -16.29 18.20
N ILE A 348 -34.57 -17.26 17.57
CA ILE A 348 -35.15 -18.22 16.62
C ILE A 348 -35.02 -19.65 17.15
N GLN A 349 -35.92 -20.53 16.71
CA GLN A 349 -35.90 -21.95 17.06
C GLN A 349 -35.90 -22.79 15.77
N LEU A 350 -34.83 -23.55 15.55
CA LEU A 350 -34.69 -24.45 14.41
C LEU A 350 -35.53 -25.72 14.59
N LYS A 351 -35.84 -26.34 13.45
CA LYS A 351 -36.51 -27.65 13.41
C LYS A 351 -35.54 -28.75 13.84
N PRO A 352 -35.99 -29.85 14.51
CA PRO A 352 -35.10 -30.92 15.01
C PRO A 352 -34.20 -31.56 13.95
N VAL A 353 -34.62 -31.51 12.69
CA VAL A 353 -33.77 -31.72 11.51
C VAL A 353 -33.95 -30.50 10.63
N CYS A 354 -32.83 -29.91 10.20
CA CYS A 354 -32.80 -28.65 9.45
C CYS A 354 -31.66 -28.69 8.43
N ARG A 355 -31.82 -28.01 7.30
CA ARG A 355 -30.70 -27.73 6.39
C ARG A 355 -30.14 -26.36 6.71
N MET A 356 -28.88 -26.12 6.34
CA MET A 356 -28.24 -24.82 6.46
C MET A 356 -29.01 -23.71 5.70
N LEU A 357 -29.57 -24.03 4.52
CA LEU A 357 -30.37 -23.05 3.76
C LEU A 357 -31.68 -22.66 4.47
N ASP A 358 -32.31 -23.59 5.19
CA ASP A 358 -33.55 -23.32 5.93
C ASP A 358 -33.25 -22.40 7.13
N ALA A 359 -32.15 -22.66 7.84
CA ALA A 359 -31.71 -21.83 8.96
C ALA A 359 -31.36 -20.39 8.53
N ALA A 360 -30.66 -20.20 7.40
CA ALA A 360 -30.41 -18.88 6.84
C ALA A 360 -31.71 -18.13 6.53
N ASN A 361 -32.70 -18.80 5.90
CA ASN A 361 -33.97 -18.19 5.55
C ASN A 361 -34.76 -17.71 6.78
N GLU A 362 -34.85 -18.54 7.83
CA GLU A 362 -35.49 -18.18 9.11
C GLU A 362 -34.79 -16.96 9.76
N VAL A 363 -33.45 -16.89 9.70
CA VAL A 363 -32.65 -15.74 10.21
C VAL A 363 -32.94 -14.48 9.41
N PHE A 364 -33.01 -14.56 8.08
CA PHE A 364 -33.29 -13.42 7.22
C PHE A 364 -34.72 -12.88 7.43
N HIS A 365 -35.70 -13.77 7.58
CA HIS A 365 -37.07 -13.39 7.93
C HIS A 365 -37.11 -12.70 9.29
N HIS A 366 -36.44 -13.26 10.30
CA HIS A 366 -36.37 -12.66 11.64
C HIS A 366 -35.68 -11.30 11.62
N ALA A 367 -34.54 -11.18 10.95
CA ALA A 367 -33.82 -9.91 10.78
C ALA A 367 -34.70 -8.84 10.10
N MET A 368 -35.48 -9.20 9.08
CA MET A 368 -36.40 -8.28 8.42
C MET A 368 -37.54 -7.78 9.33
N ASP A 369 -37.91 -8.55 10.36
CA ASP A 369 -38.88 -8.15 11.39
C ASP A 369 -38.27 -7.30 12.52
N THR A 370 -37.01 -7.56 12.91
CA THR A 370 -36.41 -6.97 14.11
C THR A 370 -35.35 -5.88 13.85
N ILE A 371 -34.80 -5.81 12.64
CA ILE A 371 -33.77 -4.85 12.22
C ILE A 371 -34.34 -3.99 11.08
N PRO A 372 -34.94 -2.82 11.38
CA PRO A 372 -35.50 -1.93 10.35
C PRO A 372 -34.49 -1.53 9.26
N GLU A 373 -33.21 -1.48 9.63
CA GLU A 373 -32.10 -1.07 8.77
C GLU A 373 -31.63 -2.17 7.80
N VAL A 374 -32.07 -3.43 7.95
CA VAL A 374 -31.62 -4.53 7.08
C VAL A 374 -32.17 -4.38 5.66
N VAL A 375 -31.32 -4.61 4.67
CA VAL A 375 -31.67 -4.58 3.24
C VAL A 375 -31.05 -5.79 2.57
N PHE A 376 -31.81 -6.47 1.72
CA PHE A 376 -31.37 -7.60 0.91
C PHE A 376 -31.35 -7.20 -0.57
N PHE A 377 -30.24 -7.49 -1.24
CA PHE A 377 -30.03 -7.19 -2.65
C PHE A 377 -29.08 -8.23 -3.25
N GLY A 378 -29.37 -8.67 -4.47
CA GLY A 378 -28.60 -9.72 -5.13
C GLY A 378 -29.30 -10.24 -6.38
N GLN A 379 -28.60 -11.04 -7.18
CA GLN A 379 -29.16 -11.56 -8.43
C GLN A 379 -30.17 -12.67 -8.14
N ASP A 380 -31.39 -12.56 -8.69
CA ASP A 380 -32.49 -13.52 -8.52
C ASP A 380 -33.04 -13.71 -7.08
N ILE A 381 -32.67 -12.87 -6.11
CA ILE A 381 -33.12 -13.01 -4.71
C ILE A 381 -34.63 -12.79 -4.49
N ALA A 382 -35.33 -12.16 -5.44
CA ALA A 382 -36.75 -11.87 -5.31
C ALA A 382 -37.64 -13.11 -5.60
N ASP A 383 -38.85 -13.05 -5.07
CA ASP A 383 -39.91 -14.03 -5.29
C ASP A 383 -40.43 -13.98 -6.74
N PRO A 384 -40.90 -15.10 -7.31
CA PRO A 384 -41.15 -16.39 -6.66
C PRO A 384 -39.91 -17.33 -6.61
N LYS A 385 -38.71 -16.83 -6.92
CA LYS A 385 -37.48 -17.65 -6.93
C LYS A 385 -36.80 -17.68 -5.55
N GLY A 386 -36.48 -16.53 -4.96
CA GLY A 386 -35.86 -16.46 -3.62
C GLY A 386 -34.36 -16.80 -3.63
N GLY A 387 -33.64 -16.44 -4.70
CA GLY A 387 -32.24 -16.77 -4.92
C GLY A 387 -32.05 -18.12 -5.64
N VAL A 388 -30.83 -18.40 -6.11
CA VAL A 388 -30.54 -19.69 -6.80
C VAL A 388 -30.72 -20.91 -5.89
N PHE A 389 -30.55 -20.72 -4.58
CA PHE A 389 -30.65 -21.76 -3.55
C PHE A 389 -31.85 -21.58 -2.60
N ASN A 390 -32.81 -20.73 -2.97
CA ASN A 390 -34.01 -20.40 -2.18
C ASN A 390 -33.73 -19.76 -0.79
N LEU A 391 -32.52 -19.24 -0.54
CA LEU A 391 -32.10 -18.62 0.73
C LEU A 391 -32.98 -17.43 1.15
N THR A 392 -33.46 -16.65 0.17
CA THR A 392 -34.22 -15.41 0.37
C THR A 392 -35.70 -15.56 0.05
N ALA A 393 -36.19 -16.79 -0.11
CA ALA A 393 -37.58 -17.10 -0.40
C ALA A 393 -38.55 -16.43 0.61
N GLY A 394 -39.55 -15.74 0.06
CA GLY A 394 -40.58 -15.01 0.80
C GLY A 394 -40.19 -13.59 1.22
N LEU A 395 -38.92 -13.17 1.15
CA LEU A 395 -38.49 -11.86 1.67
C LEU A 395 -39.08 -10.69 0.85
N SER A 396 -39.08 -10.79 -0.48
CA SER A 396 -39.63 -9.70 -1.33
C SER A 396 -41.16 -9.66 -1.33
N THR A 397 -41.82 -10.79 -1.05
CA THR A 397 -43.27 -10.86 -0.79
C THR A 397 -43.63 -10.20 0.54
N LYS A 398 -42.73 -10.31 1.53
CA LYS A 398 -42.85 -9.67 2.85
C LYS A 398 -42.57 -8.17 2.79
N ASP A 399 -41.49 -7.78 2.09
CA ASP A 399 -41.10 -6.38 1.90
C ASP A 399 -40.38 -6.17 0.54
N PRO A 400 -41.10 -5.72 -0.50
CA PRO A 400 -40.54 -5.52 -1.83
C PRO A 400 -39.67 -4.25 -1.94
N ALA A 401 -39.57 -3.43 -0.89
CA ALA A 401 -38.67 -2.28 -0.83
C ALA A 401 -37.32 -2.66 -0.19
N ARG A 402 -37.32 -3.58 0.78
CA ARG A 402 -36.11 -4.06 1.46
C ARG A 402 -35.54 -5.38 0.91
N ALA A 403 -36.21 -6.09 0.02
CA ALA A 403 -35.64 -7.24 -0.71
C ALA A 403 -35.85 -7.11 -2.22
N VAL A 404 -34.78 -6.74 -2.94
CA VAL A 404 -34.84 -6.30 -4.35
C VAL A 404 -33.81 -7.06 -5.20
N ASN A 405 -34.17 -7.41 -6.44
CA ASN A 405 -33.23 -8.01 -7.39
C ASN A 405 -32.16 -7.00 -7.82
N ALA A 406 -30.91 -7.44 -7.87
CA ALA A 406 -29.81 -6.72 -8.47
C ALA A 406 -29.76 -6.92 -10.01
N PRO A 407 -29.20 -5.96 -10.76
CA PRO A 407 -28.71 -6.23 -12.11
C PRO A 407 -27.56 -7.24 -12.08
N VAL A 408 -27.20 -7.77 -13.26
CA VAL A 408 -26.04 -8.67 -13.42
C VAL A 408 -24.74 -7.85 -13.42
N ALA A 409 -24.40 -7.31 -12.24
CA ALA A 409 -23.28 -6.41 -12.02
C ALA A 409 -22.79 -6.47 -10.56
N GLU A 410 -21.71 -7.20 -10.29
CA GLU A 410 -21.24 -7.46 -8.92
C GLU A 410 -20.55 -6.24 -8.28
N SER A 411 -20.01 -5.31 -9.09
CA SER A 411 -19.51 -4.03 -8.57
C SER A 411 -20.68 -3.21 -8.00
N THR A 412 -21.81 -3.13 -8.72
CA THR A 412 -23.05 -2.52 -8.22
C THR A 412 -23.47 -3.11 -6.88
N ILE A 413 -23.53 -4.45 -6.75
CA ILE A 413 -23.94 -5.10 -5.49
C ILE A 413 -23.05 -4.65 -4.32
N ILE A 414 -21.72 -4.78 -4.45
CA ILE A 414 -20.80 -4.49 -3.34
C ILE A 414 -20.69 -2.97 -3.09
N GLY A 415 -20.64 -2.15 -4.14
CA GLY A 415 -20.54 -0.70 -4.03
C GLY A 415 -21.78 -0.06 -3.38
N LEU A 416 -22.99 -0.52 -3.73
CA LEU A 416 -24.21 -0.10 -3.05
C LEU A 416 -24.23 -0.53 -1.58
N ALA A 417 -23.73 -1.73 -1.24
CA ALA A 417 -23.62 -2.18 0.14
C ALA A 417 -22.70 -1.27 0.98
N VAL A 418 -21.58 -0.81 0.42
CA VAL A 418 -20.70 0.18 1.08
C VAL A 418 -21.43 1.52 1.27
N GLY A 419 -22.15 1.99 0.26
CA GLY A 419 -22.91 3.25 0.34
C GLY A 419 -24.00 3.21 1.42
N LEU A 420 -24.83 2.18 1.38
CA LEU A 420 -25.91 1.93 2.34
C LEU A 420 -25.37 1.81 3.78
N SER A 421 -24.32 1.02 3.99
CA SER A 421 -23.75 0.78 5.32
C SER A 421 -23.04 2.01 5.92
N SER A 422 -22.34 2.79 5.09
CA SER A 422 -21.70 4.03 5.55
C SER A 422 -22.67 5.21 5.74
N TYR A 423 -23.84 5.17 5.08
CA TYR A 423 -24.97 6.05 5.37
C TYR A 423 -25.63 5.69 6.72
N GLY A 424 -25.99 4.41 6.93
CA GLY A 424 -26.58 3.92 8.19
C GLY A 424 -27.47 2.67 8.10
N LYS A 425 -27.57 2.02 6.94
CA LYS A 425 -28.30 0.75 6.75
C LYS A 425 -27.43 -0.47 7.11
N ARG A 426 -28.01 -1.67 7.12
CA ARG A 426 -27.32 -2.95 7.36
C ARG A 426 -27.54 -3.91 6.19
N PRO A 427 -26.89 -3.70 5.03
CA PRO A 427 -27.08 -4.55 3.86
C PRO A 427 -26.58 -5.97 4.09
N CYS A 428 -27.40 -6.95 3.71
CA CYS A 428 -27.13 -8.39 3.71
C CYS A 428 -27.31 -8.91 2.28
N PHE A 429 -26.25 -8.83 1.48
CA PHE A 429 -26.31 -8.91 0.02
C PHE A 429 -25.70 -10.21 -0.51
N GLU A 430 -26.30 -10.74 -1.58
CA GLU A 430 -25.91 -12.00 -2.21
C GLU A 430 -24.98 -11.76 -3.42
N ILE A 431 -23.83 -12.42 -3.44
CA ILE A 431 -23.09 -12.72 -4.67
C ILE A 431 -23.46 -14.15 -5.06
N GLN A 432 -24.02 -14.35 -6.26
CA GLN A 432 -24.73 -15.57 -6.62
C GLN A 432 -23.88 -16.85 -6.49
N PHE A 433 -22.58 -16.76 -6.81
CA PHE A 433 -21.54 -17.75 -6.54
C PHE A 433 -20.23 -17.02 -6.28
N ILE A 434 -19.38 -17.53 -5.39
CA ILE A 434 -18.13 -16.84 -5.04
C ILE A 434 -17.20 -16.64 -6.26
N ASP A 435 -17.25 -17.55 -7.22
CA ASP A 435 -16.53 -17.49 -8.51
C ASP A 435 -16.81 -16.20 -9.31
N PHE A 436 -17.94 -15.52 -9.05
CA PHE A 436 -18.35 -14.28 -9.73
C PHE A 436 -18.00 -12.99 -8.96
N ILE A 437 -17.36 -13.04 -7.79
CA ILE A 437 -17.04 -11.83 -7.00
C ILE A 437 -16.06 -10.86 -7.70
N HIS A 438 -15.35 -11.33 -8.73
CA HIS A 438 -14.21 -10.62 -9.34
C HIS A 438 -14.50 -9.22 -9.92
N PRO A 439 -15.63 -8.94 -10.60
CA PRO A 439 -15.96 -7.58 -11.06
C PRO A 439 -16.14 -6.61 -9.88
N GLY A 440 -16.73 -7.07 -8.78
CA GLY A 440 -16.90 -6.29 -7.56
C GLY A 440 -15.66 -6.23 -6.65
N TRP A 441 -14.54 -6.86 -7.04
CA TRP A 441 -13.33 -6.93 -6.22
C TRP A 441 -12.79 -5.54 -5.83
N ASN A 442 -12.88 -4.57 -6.74
CA ASN A 442 -12.49 -3.17 -6.48
C ASN A 442 -13.28 -2.59 -5.31
N GLN A 443 -14.61 -2.76 -5.30
CA GLN A 443 -15.46 -2.28 -4.20
C GLN A 443 -15.16 -2.99 -2.89
N LEU A 444 -14.81 -4.28 -2.93
CA LEU A 444 -14.45 -5.03 -1.74
C LEU A 444 -13.14 -4.53 -1.11
N VAL A 445 -12.05 -4.50 -1.87
CA VAL A 445 -10.71 -4.18 -1.32
C VAL A 445 -10.49 -2.68 -1.18
N SER A 446 -10.88 -1.91 -2.20
CA SER A 446 -10.63 -0.47 -2.25
C SER A 446 -11.62 0.33 -1.43
N ASN A 447 -12.79 -0.22 -1.09
CA ASN A 447 -13.83 0.48 -0.32
C ASN A 447 -14.22 -0.25 0.97
N ALA A 448 -14.86 -1.42 0.89
CA ALA A 448 -15.43 -2.08 2.08
C ALA A 448 -14.38 -2.34 3.17
N ALA A 449 -13.29 -3.01 2.82
CA ALA A 449 -12.24 -3.43 3.75
C ALA A 449 -11.47 -2.26 4.39
N THR A 450 -11.29 -1.15 3.68
CA THR A 450 -10.37 -0.08 4.11
C THR A 450 -11.07 1.16 4.65
N LEU A 451 -12.39 1.34 4.46
CA LEU A 451 -13.10 2.57 4.84
C LEU A 451 -12.92 2.95 6.32
N ARG A 452 -13.07 1.99 7.24
CA ARG A 452 -12.86 2.24 8.68
C ARG A 452 -11.42 2.67 8.97
N TRP A 453 -10.45 1.93 8.45
CA TRP A 453 -9.04 2.17 8.74
C TRP A 453 -8.55 3.49 8.12
N ARG A 454 -8.83 3.75 6.84
CA ARG A 454 -8.36 4.95 6.12
C ARG A 454 -8.98 6.25 6.63
N SER A 455 -10.17 6.17 7.25
CA SER A 455 -10.86 7.31 7.89
C SER A 455 -10.60 7.41 9.39
N PHE A 456 -9.60 6.70 9.92
CA PHE A 456 -9.26 6.67 11.35
C PHE A 456 -10.47 6.39 12.27
N GLY A 457 -11.41 5.55 11.81
CA GLY A 457 -12.63 5.18 12.52
C GLY A 457 -13.80 6.17 12.40
N HIS A 458 -13.65 7.29 11.68
CA HIS A 458 -14.75 8.26 11.48
C HIS A 458 -15.88 7.71 10.60
N TRP A 459 -15.56 6.86 9.63
CA TRP A 459 -16.54 6.10 8.84
C TRP A 459 -16.52 4.62 9.24
N LYS A 460 -17.66 3.94 9.05
CA LYS A 460 -17.84 2.50 9.30
C LYS A 460 -18.42 1.85 8.05
N CYS A 461 -18.38 0.53 8.00
CA CYS A 461 -18.89 -0.26 6.87
C CYS A 461 -19.61 -1.55 7.34
N PRO A 462 -20.66 -1.45 8.18
CA PRO A 462 -21.42 -2.61 8.66
C PRO A 462 -22.23 -3.25 7.53
N LEU A 463 -21.66 -4.22 6.84
CA LEU A 463 -22.30 -4.96 5.77
C LEU A 463 -22.03 -6.46 5.87
N VAL A 464 -22.95 -7.25 5.35
CA VAL A 464 -22.79 -8.69 5.19
C VAL A 464 -22.87 -8.99 3.70
N LEU A 465 -21.79 -9.51 3.13
CA LEU A 465 -21.85 -10.22 1.86
C LEU A 465 -21.96 -11.72 2.17
N TYR A 466 -22.75 -12.44 1.37
CA TYR A 466 -22.71 -13.89 1.42
C TYR A 466 -22.70 -14.48 0.01
N ALA A 467 -22.03 -15.62 -0.13
CA ALA A 467 -21.81 -16.27 -1.42
C ALA A 467 -21.80 -17.79 -1.28
N PRO A 468 -22.62 -18.52 -2.07
CA PRO A 468 -22.47 -19.95 -2.27
C PRO A 468 -21.07 -20.29 -2.82
N CYS A 469 -20.38 -21.24 -2.18
CA CYS A 469 -19.01 -21.63 -2.48
C CYS A 469 -18.81 -23.16 -2.49
N GLY A 470 -17.63 -23.58 -2.93
CA GLY A 470 -17.15 -24.96 -2.83
C GLY A 470 -17.76 -25.96 -3.81
N ALA A 471 -17.16 -27.14 -3.87
CA ALA A 471 -17.38 -28.20 -4.82
C ALA A 471 -18.27 -29.32 -4.26
N TYR A 472 -17.93 -30.58 -4.52
CA TYR A 472 -18.65 -31.81 -4.13
C TYR A 472 -20.08 -31.93 -4.68
N LEU A 473 -20.45 -31.05 -5.62
CA LEU A 473 -21.71 -31.10 -6.38
C LEU A 473 -21.34 -31.17 -7.87
N PRO A 474 -21.16 -32.40 -8.42
CA PRO A 474 -20.50 -32.57 -9.71
C PRO A 474 -21.19 -31.86 -10.87
N GLY A 475 -20.38 -31.16 -11.66
CA GLY A 475 -20.82 -30.39 -12.83
C GLY A 475 -20.80 -28.87 -12.65
N GLY A 476 -20.44 -28.36 -11.46
CA GLY A 476 -20.22 -26.91 -11.23
C GLY A 476 -18.99 -26.36 -11.96
N ALA A 477 -17.93 -27.16 -12.05
CA ALA A 477 -16.70 -26.88 -12.80
C ALA A 477 -15.99 -25.57 -12.38
N LEU A 478 -15.29 -24.96 -13.35
CA LEU A 478 -14.44 -23.78 -13.20
C LEU A 478 -15.09 -22.58 -12.50
N TRP A 479 -16.42 -22.44 -12.59
CA TRP A 479 -17.15 -21.20 -12.28
C TRP A 479 -18.27 -21.37 -11.26
N HIS A 480 -18.40 -22.55 -10.63
CA HIS A 480 -19.36 -22.77 -9.55
C HIS A 480 -18.82 -23.77 -8.51
N SER A 481 -17.50 -23.96 -8.41
CA SER A 481 -16.89 -24.97 -7.53
C SER A 481 -15.59 -24.50 -6.87
N GLN A 482 -15.25 -23.21 -6.89
CA GLN A 482 -14.16 -22.70 -6.06
C GLN A 482 -14.66 -22.44 -4.63
N SER A 483 -13.83 -22.74 -3.64
CA SER A 483 -14.09 -22.38 -2.24
C SER A 483 -13.62 -20.94 -1.96
N GLY A 484 -12.38 -20.61 -2.37
CA GLY A 484 -11.90 -19.24 -2.57
C GLY A 484 -11.56 -18.46 -1.29
N GLU A 485 -11.70 -19.06 -0.12
CA GLU A 485 -11.56 -18.39 1.17
C GLU A 485 -10.17 -17.79 1.41
N GLY A 486 -9.09 -18.45 0.97
CA GLY A 486 -7.73 -17.97 1.13
C GLY A 486 -7.45 -16.67 0.35
N SER A 487 -8.15 -16.45 -0.77
CA SER A 487 -8.03 -15.22 -1.55
C SER A 487 -8.58 -13.99 -0.82
N ILE A 488 -9.55 -14.20 0.07
CA ILE A 488 -10.32 -13.16 0.77
C ILE A 488 -9.78 -12.96 2.19
N ALA A 489 -9.47 -14.04 2.90
CA ALA A 489 -8.98 -14.04 4.29
C ALA A 489 -7.71 -13.19 4.51
N ARG A 490 -6.94 -12.99 3.45
CA ARG A 490 -5.73 -12.14 3.43
C ARG A 490 -5.99 -10.64 3.29
N ILE A 491 -7.23 -10.19 3.12
CA ILE A 491 -7.60 -8.78 2.99
C ILE A 491 -7.78 -8.17 4.40
N PRO A 492 -6.92 -7.24 4.84
CA PRO A 492 -7.06 -6.64 6.17
C PRO A 492 -8.34 -5.83 6.29
N GLY A 493 -9.04 -5.95 7.43
CA GLY A 493 -10.28 -5.21 7.70
C GLY A 493 -11.57 -5.93 7.26
N LEU A 494 -11.47 -7.09 6.61
CA LEU A 494 -12.61 -7.99 6.41
C LEU A 494 -12.68 -9.06 7.51
N ILE A 495 -13.89 -9.45 7.87
CA ILE A 495 -14.17 -10.69 8.59
C ILE A 495 -14.64 -11.74 7.57
N VAL A 496 -14.09 -12.94 7.63
CA VAL A 496 -14.46 -14.05 6.72
C VAL A 496 -14.81 -15.28 7.55
N ALA A 497 -15.98 -15.86 7.31
CA ALA A 497 -16.45 -17.06 8.00
C ALA A 497 -17.13 -18.04 7.03
N MET A 498 -17.08 -19.33 7.39
CA MET A 498 -17.59 -20.46 6.62
C MET A 498 -18.27 -21.46 7.57
N PRO A 499 -19.60 -21.42 7.73
CA PRO A 499 -20.34 -22.37 8.56
C PRO A 499 -20.34 -23.79 7.99
N SER A 500 -20.58 -24.79 8.86
CA SER A 500 -20.76 -26.20 8.49
C SER A 500 -22.10 -26.80 8.98
N THR A 501 -22.80 -26.16 9.91
CA THR A 501 -24.09 -26.63 10.47
C THR A 501 -25.18 -25.54 10.44
N PRO A 502 -26.48 -25.92 10.54
CA PRO A 502 -27.60 -24.96 10.61
C PRO A 502 -27.45 -23.92 11.73
N GLU A 503 -27.00 -24.33 12.92
CA GLU A 503 -26.73 -23.45 14.06
C GLU A 503 -25.60 -22.45 13.77
N ASP A 504 -24.55 -22.87 13.06
CA ASP A 504 -23.43 -21.98 12.68
C ASP A 504 -23.90 -20.90 11.72
N VAL A 505 -24.63 -21.29 10.67
CA VAL A 505 -25.22 -20.36 9.70
C VAL A 505 -26.04 -19.32 10.43
N ALA A 506 -26.94 -19.76 11.32
CA ALA A 506 -27.82 -18.86 12.02
C ALA A 506 -27.09 -17.92 12.99
N GLY A 507 -26.17 -18.44 13.81
CA GLY A 507 -25.40 -17.64 14.75
C GLY A 507 -24.43 -16.67 14.08
N LEU A 508 -23.77 -17.08 12.99
CA LEU A 508 -22.83 -16.24 12.23
C LEU A 508 -23.54 -15.14 11.44
N PHE A 509 -24.65 -15.44 10.74
CA PHE A 509 -25.45 -14.39 10.08
C PHE A 509 -25.99 -13.39 11.09
N TRP A 510 -26.52 -13.86 12.23
CA TRP A 510 -27.05 -12.97 13.25
C TRP A 510 -25.97 -12.07 13.85
N SER A 511 -24.79 -12.62 14.12
CA SER A 511 -23.65 -11.86 14.66
C SER A 511 -23.05 -10.90 13.61
N ALA A 512 -23.05 -11.28 12.32
CA ALA A 512 -22.69 -10.39 11.22
C ALA A 512 -23.66 -9.19 11.12
N LEU A 513 -24.96 -9.46 11.15
CA LEU A 513 -26.03 -8.46 11.11
C LEU A 513 -26.05 -7.52 12.32
N HIS A 514 -25.43 -7.91 13.44
CA HIS A 514 -25.26 -7.07 14.63
C HIS A 514 -23.86 -6.43 14.72
N GLY A 515 -22.91 -6.86 13.89
CA GLY A 515 -21.55 -6.35 13.81
C GLY A 515 -21.43 -4.96 13.15
N GLU A 516 -20.24 -4.40 13.29
CA GLU A 516 -19.92 -3.03 12.85
C GLU A 516 -18.95 -3.00 11.64
N ASP A 517 -18.50 -4.18 11.20
CA ASP A 517 -17.45 -4.38 10.18
C ASP A 517 -18.00 -5.14 8.97
N PRO A 518 -17.31 -5.08 7.81
CA PRO A 518 -17.68 -5.86 6.64
C PRO A 518 -17.38 -7.35 6.85
N VAL A 519 -18.43 -8.17 6.78
CA VAL A 519 -18.35 -9.63 6.90
C VAL A 519 -18.61 -10.29 5.54
N ILE A 520 -17.84 -11.33 5.20
CA ILE A 520 -18.16 -12.27 4.13
C ILE A 520 -18.47 -13.65 4.71
N LEU A 521 -19.66 -14.16 4.42
CA LEU A 521 -20.10 -15.51 4.75
C LEU A 521 -20.09 -16.41 3.51
N LEU A 522 -19.14 -17.33 3.47
CA LEU A 522 -18.99 -18.31 2.39
C LEU A 522 -19.82 -19.54 2.74
N LEU A 523 -20.79 -19.90 1.90
CA LEU A 523 -21.76 -20.96 2.19
C LEU A 523 -21.44 -22.23 1.38
N PRO A 524 -20.91 -23.31 2.01
CA PRO A 524 -20.53 -24.53 1.30
C PRO A 524 -21.75 -25.21 0.68
N LYS A 525 -21.82 -25.22 -0.66
CA LYS A 525 -23.03 -25.60 -1.40
C LYS A 525 -23.49 -27.03 -1.17
N HIS A 526 -22.58 -27.97 -0.92
CA HIS A 526 -22.94 -29.35 -0.58
C HIS A 526 -23.70 -29.38 0.77
N LEU A 527 -23.07 -28.87 1.84
CA LEU A 527 -23.70 -28.80 3.18
C LEU A 527 -24.98 -27.94 3.23
N MET A 528 -25.15 -26.95 2.33
CA MET A 528 -26.40 -26.19 2.22
C MET A 528 -27.65 -27.08 2.05
N TRP A 529 -27.53 -28.23 1.38
CA TRP A 529 -28.64 -29.15 1.10
C TRP A 529 -28.73 -30.34 2.06
N VAL A 530 -27.69 -30.62 2.85
CA VAL A 530 -27.66 -31.74 3.79
C VAL A 530 -28.62 -31.49 4.95
N GLU A 531 -29.49 -32.47 5.22
CA GLU A 531 -30.35 -32.47 6.41
C GLU A 531 -29.52 -32.88 7.64
N GLN A 532 -29.36 -31.96 8.59
CA GLN A 532 -28.60 -32.20 9.82
C GLN A 532 -29.52 -32.15 11.06
N PRO A 533 -29.27 -32.96 12.10
CA PRO A 533 -29.96 -32.82 13.38
C PRO A 533 -29.57 -31.49 14.05
N THR A 534 -30.51 -30.86 14.75
CA THR A 534 -30.23 -29.61 15.49
C THR A 534 -30.57 -29.72 16.98
N LEU A 535 -29.93 -28.87 17.78
CA LEU A 535 -30.29 -28.61 19.18
C LEU A 535 -31.61 -27.83 19.32
N GLY A 536 -32.17 -27.33 18.21
CA GLY A 536 -33.32 -26.43 18.15
C GLY A 536 -32.99 -24.99 18.57
N SER A 537 -32.26 -24.79 19.67
CA SER A 537 -31.79 -23.46 20.08
C SER A 537 -30.47 -23.09 19.39
N VAL A 538 -30.39 -21.90 18.81
CA VAL A 538 -29.17 -21.39 18.19
C VAL A 538 -28.30 -20.68 19.23
N PRO A 539 -27.00 -21.02 19.37
CA PRO A 539 -26.09 -20.35 20.28
C PRO A 539 -25.67 -18.96 19.76
N ALA A 540 -25.16 -18.10 20.64
CA ALA A 540 -24.39 -16.93 20.21
C ALA A 540 -23.04 -17.37 19.62
N VAL A 541 -22.52 -16.62 18.64
CA VAL A 541 -21.31 -17.01 17.90
C VAL A 541 -20.39 -15.82 17.66
N SER A 542 -19.23 -15.81 18.31
CA SER A 542 -18.16 -14.85 18.00
C SER A 542 -17.48 -15.18 16.67
N PHE A 543 -17.00 -14.16 15.97
CA PHE A 543 -15.99 -14.34 14.93
C PHE A 543 -14.61 -14.59 15.59
N GLY A 544 -13.84 -15.51 15.02
CA GLY A 544 -12.53 -15.91 15.55
C GLY A 544 -12.57 -17.01 16.62
N GLU A 545 -13.75 -17.56 16.94
CA GLU A 545 -13.91 -18.72 17.83
C GLU A 545 -14.22 -20.00 17.03
N ALA A 546 -13.40 -21.03 17.24
CA ALA A 546 -13.63 -22.35 16.68
C ALA A 546 -14.59 -23.18 17.55
N ARG A 547 -15.23 -24.19 16.97
CA ARG A 547 -16.04 -25.18 17.70
C ARG A 547 -15.27 -26.48 17.84
N MET A 548 -15.24 -26.99 19.07
CA MET A 548 -14.86 -28.37 19.34
C MET A 548 -15.99 -29.31 18.91
N VAL A 549 -15.72 -30.19 17.94
CA VAL A 549 -16.68 -31.18 17.41
C VAL A 549 -16.53 -32.51 18.15
N ARG A 550 -15.28 -32.94 18.39
CA ARG A 550 -14.92 -34.15 19.15
C ARG A 550 -13.71 -33.82 20.02
N GLU A 551 -13.72 -34.22 21.30
CA GLU A 551 -12.55 -34.13 22.18
C GLU A 551 -11.69 -35.40 22.05
N GLY A 552 -10.36 -35.27 22.15
CA GLY A 552 -9.44 -36.43 22.18
C GLY A 552 -7.98 -36.05 22.41
N ASP A 553 -7.12 -37.01 22.75
CA ASP A 553 -5.73 -36.76 23.17
C ASP A 553 -4.65 -37.28 22.19
N LEU A 554 -5.02 -37.98 21.10
CA LEU A 554 -4.04 -38.60 20.18
C LEU A 554 -3.59 -37.69 19.01
N LEU A 555 -4.53 -36.96 18.41
CA LEU A 555 -4.34 -36.19 17.17
C LEU A 555 -5.29 -34.99 17.14
N THR A 556 -4.77 -33.79 16.84
CA THR A 556 -5.59 -32.63 16.46
C THR A 556 -5.88 -32.68 14.96
N ILE A 557 -7.15 -32.60 14.57
CA ILE A 557 -7.57 -32.30 13.20
C ILE A 557 -8.30 -30.95 13.19
N VAL A 558 -7.83 -30.03 12.35
CA VAL A 558 -8.49 -28.74 12.09
C VAL A 558 -9.10 -28.76 10.69
N THR A 559 -10.37 -28.40 10.59
CA THR A 559 -11.06 -28.30 9.30
C THR A 559 -12.21 -27.27 9.35
N TRP A 560 -12.94 -27.10 8.25
CA TRP A 560 -14.07 -26.18 8.11
C TRP A 560 -14.90 -26.51 6.86
N GLY A 561 -16.13 -25.97 6.80
CA GLY A 561 -17.03 -26.13 5.66
C GLY A 561 -17.25 -27.60 5.27
N ASN A 562 -17.30 -27.89 3.97
CA ASN A 562 -17.54 -29.25 3.45
C ASN A 562 -16.58 -30.32 4.00
N CYS A 563 -15.36 -29.93 4.39
CA CYS A 563 -14.36 -30.87 4.89
C CYS A 563 -14.65 -31.39 6.31
N VAL A 564 -15.57 -30.76 7.08
CA VAL A 564 -16.04 -31.29 8.38
C VAL A 564 -16.69 -32.67 8.19
N GLU A 565 -17.71 -32.77 7.33
CA GLU A 565 -18.40 -34.03 7.02
C GLU A 565 -17.42 -35.09 6.47
N LEU A 566 -16.49 -34.67 5.61
CA LEU A 566 -15.51 -35.57 5.01
C LEU A 566 -14.53 -36.15 6.05
N VAL A 567 -14.11 -35.37 7.05
CA VAL A 567 -13.26 -35.86 8.15
C VAL A 567 -14.06 -36.78 9.07
N GLU A 568 -15.28 -36.41 9.46
CA GLU A 568 -16.13 -37.27 10.31
C GLU A 568 -16.39 -38.62 9.65
N LYS A 569 -16.75 -38.62 8.36
CA LYS A 569 -16.89 -39.82 7.55
C LYS A 569 -15.61 -40.66 7.52
N THR A 570 -14.44 -40.03 7.36
CA THR A 570 -13.16 -40.75 7.35
C THR A 570 -12.93 -41.46 8.69
N LEU A 571 -13.20 -40.79 9.82
CA LEU A 571 -13.06 -41.38 11.15
C LEU A 571 -14.06 -42.52 11.41
N GLU A 572 -15.24 -42.50 10.78
CA GLU A 572 -16.25 -43.56 10.88
C GLU A 572 -15.97 -44.77 9.97
N GLU A 573 -15.28 -44.58 8.85
CA GLU A 573 -14.90 -45.64 7.91
C GLU A 573 -13.59 -46.35 8.30
N MET A 574 -12.81 -45.80 9.25
CA MET A 574 -11.58 -46.43 9.76
C MET A 574 -11.86 -47.59 10.72
N ASP A 575 -11.16 -48.72 10.54
CA ASP A 575 -11.22 -49.91 11.42
C ASP A 575 -10.71 -49.67 12.86
N ALA A 576 -10.17 -48.49 13.16
CA ALA A 576 -9.58 -48.12 14.44
C ALA A 576 -10.35 -46.97 15.10
N ASP A 577 -10.82 -47.19 16.32
CA ASP A 577 -11.40 -46.17 17.19
C ASP A 577 -10.26 -45.24 17.69
N LEU A 578 -10.11 -44.09 17.04
CA LEU A 578 -9.04 -43.13 17.29
C LEU A 578 -9.52 -41.95 18.14
N ASP A 579 -8.78 -41.66 19.20
CA ASP A 579 -9.04 -40.58 20.16
C ASP A 579 -8.65 -39.20 19.60
N VAL A 580 -9.46 -38.70 18.66
CA VAL A 580 -9.18 -37.52 17.83
C VAL A 580 -9.88 -36.26 18.34
N GLU A 581 -9.10 -35.20 18.53
CA GLU A 581 -9.60 -33.86 18.75
C GLU A 581 -9.94 -33.20 17.41
N LEU A 582 -11.23 -33.03 17.12
CA LEU A 582 -11.73 -32.46 15.87
C LEU A 582 -12.24 -31.04 16.10
N ILE A 583 -11.60 -30.08 15.44
CA ILE A 583 -11.91 -28.65 15.53
C ILE A 583 -12.45 -28.17 14.19
N ASP A 584 -13.63 -27.55 14.22
CA ASP A 584 -14.19 -26.77 13.11
C ASP A 584 -13.90 -25.28 13.33
N LEU A 585 -13.17 -24.65 12.42
CA LEU A 585 -12.79 -23.24 12.57
C LEU A 585 -13.98 -22.29 12.61
N ARG A 586 -14.98 -22.48 11.74
CA ARG A 586 -16.12 -21.57 11.45
C ARG A 586 -15.74 -20.16 10.96
N SER A 587 -14.67 -19.57 11.49
CA SER A 587 -14.09 -18.28 11.10
C SER A 587 -12.74 -18.50 10.43
N ILE A 588 -12.60 -17.98 9.22
CA ILE A 588 -11.40 -18.07 8.37
C ILE A 588 -10.46 -16.90 8.66
N ALA A 589 -11.03 -15.70 8.87
CA ALA A 589 -10.30 -14.50 9.28
C ALA A 589 -11.18 -13.63 10.20
N PRO A 590 -10.78 -13.37 11.46
CA PRO A 590 -9.69 -14.06 12.18
C PRO A 590 -10.01 -15.55 12.40
N TRP A 591 -8.98 -16.37 12.63
CA TRP A 591 -9.08 -17.79 12.99
C TRP A 591 -8.61 -18.03 14.43
N ASP A 592 -9.11 -19.08 15.09
CA ASP A 592 -8.82 -19.35 16.50
C ASP A 592 -7.43 -19.96 16.72
N ARG A 593 -6.41 -19.11 16.74
CA ARG A 593 -5.03 -19.51 17.05
C ARG A 593 -4.88 -20.09 18.46
N SER A 594 -5.77 -19.73 19.40
CA SER A 594 -5.63 -20.09 20.81
C SER A 594 -6.08 -21.53 21.10
N THR A 595 -7.24 -21.91 20.57
CA THR A 595 -7.80 -23.26 20.70
C THR A 595 -6.90 -24.28 19.98
N ILE A 596 -6.47 -23.99 18.75
CA ILE A 596 -5.61 -24.91 17.99
C ILE A 596 -4.23 -25.06 18.65
N ALA A 597 -3.59 -23.96 19.08
CA ALA A 597 -2.30 -24.05 19.76
C ALA A 597 -2.38 -24.87 21.07
N THR A 598 -3.53 -24.84 21.76
CA THR A 598 -3.78 -25.63 22.97
C THR A 598 -3.99 -27.12 22.64
N SER A 599 -4.83 -27.42 21.65
CA SER A 599 -5.09 -28.76 21.10
C SER A 599 -3.80 -29.45 20.63
N VAL A 600 -2.96 -28.74 19.86
CA VAL A 600 -1.69 -29.27 19.34
C VAL A 600 -0.68 -29.51 20.47
N LYS A 601 -0.65 -28.64 21.50
CA LYS A 601 0.19 -28.86 22.70
C LYS A 601 -0.25 -30.07 23.52
N LYS A 602 -1.54 -30.43 23.48
CA LYS A 602 -2.10 -31.62 24.14
C LYS A 602 -1.78 -32.90 23.37
N THR A 603 -2.12 -32.94 22.09
CA THR A 603 -2.04 -34.14 21.23
C THR A 603 -0.66 -34.40 20.63
N GLY A 604 0.15 -33.34 20.45
CA GLY A 604 1.45 -33.39 19.79
C GLY A 604 1.41 -33.70 18.28
N ARG A 605 0.23 -33.76 17.64
CA ARG A 605 0.09 -34.02 16.20
C ARG A 605 -0.97 -33.10 15.63
N LEU A 606 -0.73 -32.60 14.41
CA LEU A 606 -1.65 -31.71 13.70
C LEU A 606 -1.87 -32.18 12.26
N LEU A 607 -3.14 -32.38 11.92
CA LEU A 607 -3.64 -32.47 10.56
C LEU A 607 -4.52 -31.25 10.28
N VAL A 608 -4.33 -30.58 9.14
CA VAL A 608 -5.27 -29.59 8.63
C VAL A 608 -5.92 -30.14 7.35
N VAL A 609 -7.23 -30.04 7.23
CA VAL A 609 -7.99 -30.46 6.03
C VAL A 609 -8.83 -29.29 5.54
N GLN A 610 -8.62 -28.87 4.29
CA GLN A 610 -9.32 -27.73 3.68
C GLN A 610 -9.71 -27.99 2.22
N GLU A 611 -10.69 -27.24 1.71
CA GLU A 611 -11.13 -27.37 0.32
C GLU A 611 -10.40 -26.43 -0.66
N ASP A 612 -9.84 -25.31 -0.21
CA ASP A 612 -9.13 -24.38 -1.09
C ASP A 612 -7.84 -25.00 -1.69
N ASN A 613 -7.22 -24.25 -2.62
CA ASN A 613 -5.88 -24.49 -3.11
C ASN A 613 -4.88 -24.77 -1.98
N GLN A 614 -3.82 -25.52 -2.28
CA GLN A 614 -2.75 -25.76 -1.32
C GLN A 614 -1.91 -24.49 -1.12
N THR A 615 -1.48 -23.85 -2.21
CA THR A 615 -0.56 -22.71 -2.17
C THR A 615 -1.23 -21.41 -1.76
N GLY A 616 -0.67 -20.73 -0.76
CA GLY A 616 -1.13 -19.40 -0.30
C GLY A 616 -2.43 -19.42 0.51
N SER A 617 -2.73 -20.56 1.14
CA SER A 617 -4.00 -20.88 1.79
C SER A 617 -3.99 -20.70 3.31
N LEU A 618 -5.18 -20.67 3.92
CA LEU A 618 -5.30 -20.61 5.39
C LEU A 618 -4.63 -21.81 6.06
N GLY A 619 -4.74 -23.02 5.51
CA GLY A 619 -4.08 -24.20 6.05
C GLY A 619 -2.55 -24.06 6.10
N GLN A 620 -1.93 -23.51 5.05
CA GLN A 620 -0.49 -23.16 5.09
C GLN A 620 -0.19 -22.09 6.15
N THR A 621 -1.04 -21.07 6.29
CA THR A 621 -0.89 -20.02 7.31
C THR A 621 -0.95 -20.59 8.72
N ILE A 622 -1.92 -21.47 9.03
CA ILE A 622 -2.06 -22.13 10.33
C ILE A 622 -0.80 -22.93 10.66
N LEU A 623 -0.30 -23.74 9.72
CA LEU A 623 0.92 -24.52 9.94
C LEU A 623 2.14 -23.63 10.20
N ALA A 624 2.31 -22.54 9.43
CA ALA A 624 3.44 -21.62 9.60
C ALA A 624 3.38 -20.83 10.92
N GLU A 625 2.21 -20.31 11.28
CA GLU A 625 1.97 -19.51 12.48
C GLU A 625 2.11 -20.34 13.77
N LEU A 626 1.67 -21.61 13.75
CA LEU A 626 1.81 -22.51 14.89
C LEU A 626 3.24 -23.00 15.04
N CYS A 627 3.92 -23.41 13.95
CA CYS A 627 5.33 -23.82 14.01
C CYS A 627 6.29 -22.67 14.36
N SER A 628 5.85 -21.42 14.24
CA SER A 628 6.60 -20.24 14.70
C SER A 628 6.51 -20.00 16.21
N ASP A 629 5.51 -20.57 16.91
CA ASP A 629 5.49 -20.61 18.38
C ASP A 629 6.41 -21.75 18.86
N THR A 630 7.55 -21.41 19.44
CA THR A 630 8.53 -22.34 20.02
C THR A 630 7.88 -23.37 20.97
N SER A 631 6.84 -22.98 21.71
CA SER A 631 6.15 -23.88 22.65
C SER A 631 5.21 -24.87 21.97
N VAL A 632 4.63 -24.53 20.81
CA VAL A 632 3.94 -25.51 19.95
C VAL A 632 4.97 -26.41 19.27
N LEU A 633 6.02 -25.83 18.68
CA LEU A 633 7.06 -26.56 17.96
C LEU A 633 7.74 -27.64 18.83
N GLN A 634 7.95 -27.36 20.12
CA GLN A 634 8.52 -28.32 21.09
C GLN A 634 7.56 -29.44 21.50
N SER A 635 6.25 -29.27 21.30
CA SER A 635 5.22 -30.29 21.63
C SER A 635 4.97 -31.30 20.51
N LEU A 636 5.44 -31.02 19.29
CA LEU A 636 5.19 -31.85 18.11
C LEU A 636 5.93 -33.20 18.18
N GLN A 637 5.16 -34.28 18.11
CA GLN A 637 5.61 -35.68 18.01
C GLN A 637 5.81 -36.11 16.54
N SER A 638 5.25 -35.37 15.59
CA SER A 638 5.47 -35.53 14.15
C SER A 638 5.28 -34.20 13.40
N SER A 639 5.83 -34.10 12.19
CA SER A 639 5.62 -32.93 11.33
C SER A 639 4.13 -32.78 10.97
N PRO A 640 3.52 -31.58 11.13
CA PRO A 640 2.14 -31.35 10.73
C PRO A 640 1.89 -31.63 9.25
N VAL A 641 0.67 -32.07 8.92
CA VAL A 641 0.25 -32.40 7.56
C VAL A 641 -0.91 -31.50 7.13
N LEU A 642 -0.92 -31.10 5.87
CA LEU A 642 -2.03 -30.41 5.21
C LEU A 642 -2.59 -31.30 4.10
N VAL A 643 -3.88 -31.59 4.15
CA VAL A 643 -4.67 -32.14 3.04
C VAL A 643 -5.50 -31.01 2.46
N SER A 644 -5.39 -30.81 1.15
CA SER A 644 -5.97 -29.68 0.42
C SER A 644 -6.44 -30.13 -0.95
N LYS A 645 -7.30 -29.34 -1.61
CA LYS A 645 -7.44 -29.46 -3.06
C LYS A 645 -6.09 -29.10 -3.70
N ALA A 646 -5.69 -29.87 -4.72
CA ALA A 646 -4.50 -29.55 -5.49
C ALA A 646 -4.60 -28.16 -6.14
N ASP A 647 -3.45 -27.57 -6.49
CA ASP A 647 -3.33 -26.27 -7.17
C ASP A 647 -3.74 -26.36 -8.65
N VAL A 648 -4.97 -26.82 -8.88
CA VAL A 648 -5.64 -27.00 -10.16
C VAL A 648 -7.09 -26.55 -10.04
N HIS A 649 -7.70 -26.18 -11.16
CA HIS A 649 -9.12 -25.86 -11.20
C HIS A 649 -9.99 -27.12 -11.10
N VAL A 650 -11.21 -26.94 -10.58
CA VAL A 650 -12.23 -28.01 -10.56
C VAL A 650 -12.77 -28.24 -11.98
N GLY A 651 -12.59 -29.45 -12.51
CA GLY A 651 -13.04 -29.82 -13.85
C GLY A 651 -14.52 -30.21 -13.91
N PHE A 652 -15.17 -30.02 -15.06
CA PHE A 652 -16.60 -30.33 -15.26
C PHE A 652 -16.93 -31.84 -15.20
N ASN A 653 -15.99 -32.71 -15.57
CA ASN A 653 -16.18 -34.14 -15.42
C ASN A 653 -15.92 -34.54 -13.95
N PRO A 654 -16.80 -35.32 -13.30
CA PRO A 654 -16.62 -35.74 -11.91
C PRO A 654 -15.26 -36.37 -11.61
N ILE A 655 -14.64 -37.05 -12.58
CA ILE A 655 -13.29 -37.62 -12.45
C ILE A 655 -12.25 -36.54 -12.14
N TYR A 656 -12.33 -35.37 -12.78
CA TYR A 656 -11.40 -34.25 -12.53
C TYR A 656 -11.74 -33.50 -11.23
N GLU A 657 -13.02 -33.39 -10.89
CA GLU A 657 -13.46 -32.76 -9.63
C GLU A 657 -12.96 -33.56 -8.42
N PHE A 658 -13.29 -34.85 -8.34
CA PHE A 658 -12.84 -35.70 -7.22
C PHE A 658 -11.33 -35.95 -7.22
N ALA A 659 -10.66 -35.98 -8.38
CA ALA A 659 -9.20 -36.06 -8.40
C ALA A 659 -8.52 -34.78 -7.84
N ALA A 660 -9.13 -33.61 -8.01
CA ALA A 660 -8.58 -32.36 -7.48
C ALA A 660 -8.76 -32.22 -5.96
N LEU A 661 -9.96 -32.55 -5.46
CA LEU A 661 -10.41 -32.30 -4.09
C LEU A 661 -9.76 -33.22 -3.03
N PRO A 662 -9.83 -32.85 -1.74
CA PRO A 662 -9.70 -33.80 -0.64
C PRO A 662 -10.68 -34.97 -0.77
N ASP A 663 -10.25 -36.16 -0.34
CA ASP A 663 -11.06 -37.37 -0.29
C ASP A 663 -10.70 -38.17 0.97
N VAL A 664 -11.51 -39.19 1.28
CA VAL A 664 -11.32 -40.08 2.45
C VAL A 664 -9.94 -40.74 2.41
N GLU A 665 -9.53 -41.26 1.25
CA GLU A 665 -8.25 -41.99 1.09
C GLU A 665 -7.04 -41.10 1.44
N ARG A 666 -7.04 -39.82 1.03
CA ARG A 666 -5.96 -38.87 1.38
C ARG A 666 -5.95 -38.48 2.85
N ILE A 667 -7.12 -38.31 3.46
CA ILE A 667 -7.22 -37.97 4.89
C ILE A 667 -6.77 -39.17 5.73
N GLU A 668 -7.22 -40.37 5.41
CA GLU A 668 -6.81 -41.60 6.09
C GLU A 668 -5.28 -41.81 5.96
N ALA A 669 -4.73 -41.66 4.76
CA ALA A 669 -3.28 -41.76 4.53
C ALA A 669 -2.48 -40.70 5.32
N ALA A 670 -3.01 -39.49 5.49
CA ALA A 670 -2.40 -38.45 6.31
C ALA A 670 -2.44 -38.77 7.82
N ILE A 671 -3.54 -39.35 8.30
CA ILE A 671 -3.66 -39.84 9.69
C ILE A 671 -2.64 -40.97 9.93
N HIS A 672 -2.57 -41.98 9.06
CA HIS A 672 -1.58 -43.06 9.15
C HIS A 672 -0.14 -42.56 9.13
N LEU A 673 0.17 -41.54 8.32
CA LEU A 673 1.49 -40.90 8.29
C LEU A 673 1.84 -40.22 9.63
N LEU A 674 0.89 -39.51 10.23
CA LEU A 674 1.07 -38.81 11.51
C LEU A 674 1.26 -39.78 12.69
N LEU A 675 0.60 -40.94 12.66
CA LEU A 675 0.71 -41.99 13.68
C LEU A 675 1.95 -42.88 13.47
N GLY A 676 2.28 -43.24 12.24
CA GLY A 676 3.39 -44.15 11.91
C GLY A 676 4.78 -43.62 12.32
N ASN A 677 4.96 -42.30 12.30
CA ASN A 677 6.21 -41.65 12.69
C ASN A 677 6.63 -41.90 14.16
N SER A 678 5.71 -42.32 15.03
CA SER A 678 6.02 -42.61 16.44
C SER A 678 6.76 -43.94 16.67
N MET A 679 6.73 -44.91 15.74
CA MET A 679 7.48 -46.17 15.92
C MET A 679 8.99 -46.04 15.63
N THR A 680 9.40 -45.10 14.77
CA THR A 680 10.80 -44.97 14.35
C THR A 680 11.67 -44.24 15.39
N MET A 681 11.09 -43.32 16.16
CA MET A 681 11.80 -42.55 17.19
C MET A 681 12.20 -43.36 18.42
N SER A 682 11.56 -44.52 18.65
CA SER A 682 11.84 -45.41 19.79
C SER A 682 13.22 -46.09 19.72
N LEU A 683 13.91 -46.03 18.57
CA LEU A 683 15.12 -46.82 18.28
C LEU A 683 16.44 -46.03 18.35
N GLN A 684 16.44 -44.74 18.70
CA GLN A 684 17.65 -43.89 18.66
C GLN A 684 18.07 -43.24 19.98
N ASN A 685 17.25 -43.29 21.04
CA ASN A 685 17.60 -42.73 22.35
C ASN A 685 18.19 -43.76 23.32
N SER A 686 19.33 -44.33 22.93
CA SER A 686 20.27 -44.96 23.86
C SER A 686 21.70 -44.85 23.32
N ASP A 687 22.38 -43.74 23.60
CA ASP A 687 23.71 -43.78 24.21
C ASP A 687 24.29 -42.40 24.60
N GLU A 688 25.15 -42.46 25.61
CA GLU A 688 26.11 -41.46 26.13
C GLU A 688 25.65 -40.18 26.86
N VAL A 689 25.96 -40.21 28.17
CA VAL A 689 25.92 -39.14 29.16
C VAL A 689 27.27 -38.40 29.19
N MET A 690 27.30 -37.06 29.33
CA MET A 690 28.41 -36.42 30.06
C MET A 690 28.06 -35.09 30.75
N GLN A 691 28.80 -34.78 31.82
CA GLN A 691 28.46 -33.82 32.89
C GLN A 691 28.99 -32.38 32.67
N PRO A 692 28.42 -31.36 33.35
CA PRO A 692 28.85 -29.96 33.25
C PRO A 692 30.04 -29.59 34.17
N ARG A 693 30.67 -28.43 33.93
CA ARG A 693 31.67 -27.82 34.83
C ARG A 693 31.39 -26.33 35.12
N GLN A 694 31.50 -25.97 36.40
CA GLN A 694 31.72 -24.61 36.93
C GLN A 694 33.22 -24.23 36.70
N SER A 695 33.81 -23.07 37.01
CA SER A 695 33.47 -21.79 37.69
C SER A 695 34.32 -20.65 37.03
N SER A 696 34.53 -19.41 37.50
CA SER A 696 34.16 -18.60 38.69
C SER A 696 34.38 -17.09 38.36
N MET A 697 34.05 -16.16 39.27
CA MET A 697 34.39 -14.73 39.18
C MET A 697 35.79 -14.42 39.75
N GLU A 698 36.37 -13.26 39.39
CA GLU A 698 37.15 -12.37 40.30
C GLU A 698 37.26 -10.93 39.75
N HIS A 699 37.77 -9.96 40.54
CA HIS A 699 37.39 -8.52 40.44
C HIS A 699 38.54 -7.52 40.73
N ASN A 700 38.34 -6.22 40.41
CA ASN A 700 39.06 -5.00 40.89
C ASN A 700 40.53 -4.71 40.43
N PRO A 701 41.08 -3.47 40.61
CA PRO A 701 40.47 -2.11 40.68
C PRO A 701 41.27 -0.94 39.96
N GLU A 702 40.68 0.29 39.92
CA GLU A 702 41.32 1.66 39.91
C GLU A 702 42.29 2.10 38.75
N ALA A 703 42.56 3.39 38.41
CA ALA A 703 41.88 4.71 38.60
C ALA A 703 42.57 5.87 37.77
N ALA A 704 41.85 7.01 37.62
CA ALA A 704 42.31 8.43 37.53
C ALA A 704 42.81 9.15 36.21
N ASN A 705 42.22 10.35 35.98
CA ASN A 705 42.72 11.59 35.32
C ASN A 705 43.03 11.59 33.78
N THR A 706 42.91 12.69 33.00
CA THR A 706 42.96 14.17 33.28
C THR A 706 42.17 15.02 32.24
N THR A 707 42.04 16.33 32.52
CA THR A 707 41.62 17.52 31.73
C THR A 707 41.83 17.53 30.21
N ASP A 708 41.02 18.22 29.37
CA ASP A 708 41.03 19.69 29.20
C ASP A 708 39.79 20.31 28.51
N ALA A 709 39.69 21.65 28.53
CA ALA A 709 38.54 22.42 28.04
C ALA A 709 38.81 23.18 26.73
N ASN A 710 37.75 23.54 25.99
CA ASN A 710 37.67 24.82 25.27
C ASN A 710 36.22 25.18 24.87
N MET A 711 35.88 26.46 24.97
CA MET A 711 34.65 27.03 24.41
C MET A 711 34.90 27.60 23.02
N ASN A 712 33.86 27.66 22.19
CA ASN A 712 33.71 28.71 21.19
C ASN A 712 32.23 29.04 20.97
N MET A 713 31.94 30.31 20.70
CA MET A 713 30.61 30.79 20.33
C MET A 713 30.38 30.59 18.83
N GLU A 714 29.18 30.16 18.43
CA GLU A 714 28.75 30.20 17.02
C GLU A 714 27.65 31.24 16.78
N THR A 715 27.83 32.00 15.71
CA THR A 715 26.78 32.80 15.06
C THR A 715 25.88 31.89 14.24
N SER A 716 24.57 31.92 14.47
CA SER A 716 23.60 31.07 13.76
C SER A 716 23.39 31.51 12.30
N THR A 717 24.10 30.87 11.37
CA THR A 717 23.75 30.86 9.94
C THR A 717 22.69 29.79 9.68
N ARG A 718 21.70 30.09 8.82
CA ARG A 718 20.67 29.13 8.42
C ARG A 718 20.91 28.69 6.98
N THR A 719 20.81 27.39 6.74
CA THR A 719 21.11 26.76 5.45
C THR A 719 19.82 26.19 4.87
N ILE A 720 19.56 26.46 3.59
CA ILE A 720 18.46 25.86 2.83
C ILE A 720 19.03 24.67 2.04
N ASN A 721 18.32 23.54 2.09
CA ASN A 721 18.72 22.29 1.45
C ASN A 721 17.81 21.96 0.26
N VAL A 722 18.26 21.09 -0.65
CA VAL A 722 17.43 20.53 -1.73
C VAL A 722 16.22 19.80 -1.10
N PRO A 723 14.99 20.11 -1.53
CA PRO A 723 13.77 19.50 -1.01
C PRO A 723 13.59 18.05 -1.49
N ILE A 724 12.58 17.34 -0.96
CA ILE A 724 12.07 16.10 -1.59
C ILE A 724 11.27 16.52 -2.83
N LEU A 725 11.76 16.15 -4.02
CA LEU A 725 11.23 16.60 -5.31
C LEU A 725 10.17 15.67 -5.93
N GLY A 726 9.65 14.71 -5.17
CA GLY A 726 8.62 13.76 -5.59
C GLY A 726 9.04 12.29 -5.47
N GLU A 727 8.10 11.37 -5.74
CA GLU A 727 8.31 9.94 -5.51
C GLU A 727 9.38 9.35 -6.45
N GLY A 728 10.40 8.72 -5.84
CA GLY A 728 11.54 8.11 -6.51
C GLY A 728 12.65 9.08 -6.95
N ILE A 729 12.43 10.40 -6.88
CA ILE A 729 13.41 11.40 -7.31
C ILE A 729 14.44 11.63 -6.20
N ARG A 730 15.73 11.40 -6.52
CA ARG A 730 16.85 11.51 -5.56
C ARG A 730 17.89 12.56 -5.92
N THR A 731 17.99 12.94 -7.20
CA THR A 731 18.88 14.00 -7.68
C THR A 731 18.13 14.96 -8.60
N ALA A 732 18.63 16.19 -8.68
CA ALA A 732 18.14 17.23 -9.57
C ALA A 732 19.29 18.14 -9.98
N ARG A 733 19.27 18.67 -11.19
CA ARG A 733 20.36 19.49 -11.74
C ARG A 733 19.97 20.96 -11.75
N ILE A 734 20.76 21.83 -11.14
CA ILE A 734 20.54 23.28 -11.20
C ILE A 734 20.62 23.73 -12.67
N VAL A 735 19.53 24.29 -13.20
CA VAL A 735 19.39 24.77 -14.58
C VAL A 735 19.64 26.27 -14.68
N SER A 736 19.22 27.00 -13.64
CA SER A 736 19.35 28.46 -13.56
C SER A 736 19.45 28.92 -12.12
N VAL A 737 20.24 29.97 -11.87
CA VAL A 737 20.37 30.63 -10.56
C VAL A 737 19.71 32.01 -10.63
N LEU A 738 18.66 32.22 -9.84
CA LEU A 738 17.74 33.36 -9.95
C LEU A 738 18.06 34.53 -9.00
N LYS A 739 18.77 34.27 -7.89
CA LYS A 739 19.15 35.28 -6.88
C LYS A 739 20.68 35.31 -6.67
N LYS A 740 21.26 36.49 -6.46
CA LYS A 740 22.72 36.69 -6.32
C LYS A 740 23.13 36.90 -4.85
N PRO A 741 24.39 36.59 -4.47
CA PRO A 741 24.90 36.94 -3.16
C PRO A 741 24.82 38.45 -2.90
N GLY A 742 24.25 38.82 -1.75
CA GLY A 742 23.89 40.19 -1.39
C GLY A 742 22.43 40.57 -1.62
N ASP A 743 21.66 39.79 -2.40
CA ASP A 743 20.24 40.06 -2.61
C ASP A 743 19.43 39.80 -1.32
N THR A 744 18.41 40.62 -1.10
CA THR A 744 17.41 40.37 -0.06
C THR A 744 16.40 39.34 -0.58
N VAL A 745 16.11 38.35 0.27
CA VAL A 745 15.23 37.22 -0.04
C VAL A 745 14.09 37.24 0.97
N GLU A 746 12.86 37.26 0.47
CA GLU A 746 11.64 37.08 1.27
C GLU A 746 11.23 35.59 1.33
N PRO A 747 10.38 35.17 2.27
CA PRO A 747 9.80 33.83 2.23
C PRO A 747 9.02 33.62 0.93
N ASP A 748 9.14 32.42 0.36
CA ASP A 748 8.57 32.00 -0.92
C ASP A 748 9.20 32.67 -2.18
N ASP A 749 10.31 33.42 -2.05
CA ASP A 749 11.12 33.87 -3.20
C ASP A 749 11.83 32.67 -3.88
N PRO A 750 11.80 32.55 -5.23
CA PRO A 750 12.56 31.53 -5.95
C PRO A 750 14.07 31.84 -5.93
N LEU A 751 14.88 30.82 -5.64
CA LEU A 751 16.34 30.90 -5.51
C LEU A 751 17.05 30.39 -6.77
N CYS A 752 16.69 29.19 -7.24
CA CYS A 752 17.19 28.54 -8.45
C CYS A 752 16.14 27.60 -9.04
N GLU A 753 16.34 27.14 -10.27
CA GLU A 753 15.56 26.06 -10.89
C GLU A 753 16.38 24.78 -10.94
N VAL A 754 15.76 23.63 -10.68
CA VAL A 754 16.39 22.30 -10.77
C VAL A 754 15.61 21.35 -11.69
N GLU A 755 16.30 20.70 -12.60
CA GLU A 755 15.78 19.69 -13.55
C GLU A 755 16.00 18.28 -13.01
N THR A 756 14.92 17.51 -12.90
CA THR A 756 14.93 16.08 -12.57
C THR A 756 14.69 15.25 -13.83
N ASP A 757 14.75 13.92 -13.69
CA ASP A 757 14.31 12.98 -14.71
C ASP A 757 12.82 13.13 -15.10
N LYS A 758 12.00 13.83 -14.29
CA LYS A 758 10.54 13.99 -14.45
C LYS A 758 10.01 15.43 -14.58
N ALA A 759 10.73 16.45 -14.12
CA ALA A 759 10.22 17.83 -14.03
C ALA A 759 11.33 18.89 -13.92
N VAL A 760 11.01 20.18 -14.15
CA VAL A 760 11.86 21.31 -13.72
C VAL A 760 11.18 22.08 -12.58
N PHE A 761 11.77 22.08 -11.38
CA PHE A 761 11.20 22.71 -10.19
C PHE A 761 12.00 23.94 -9.77
N PRO A 762 11.38 25.11 -9.54
CA PRO A 762 12.03 26.16 -8.76
C PRO A 762 12.17 25.71 -7.30
N ILE A 763 13.30 26.00 -6.68
CA ILE A 763 13.51 25.87 -5.23
C ILE A 763 13.39 27.25 -4.61
N GLU A 764 12.57 27.36 -3.57
CA GLU A 764 12.17 28.63 -2.96
C GLU A 764 12.69 28.75 -1.53
N SER A 765 12.84 30.00 -1.07
CA SER A 765 13.26 30.30 0.30
C SER A 765 12.15 30.06 1.31
N ASP A 766 12.47 29.40 2.41
CA ASP A 766 11.51 29.18 3.50
C ASP A 766 11.55 30.26 4.60
N VAL A 767 12.48 31.21 4.50
CA VAL A 767 12.73 32.27 5.50
C VAL A 767 13.19 33.58 4.85
N LYS A 768 12.95 34.70 5.54
CA LYS A 768 13.48 36.03 5.21
C LYS A 768 14.98 36.13 5.55
N GLY A 769 15.80 36.65 4.64
CA GLY A 769 17.23 36.86 4.89
C GLY A 769 17.95 37.63 3.79
N VAL A 770 19.27 37.77 3.94
CA VAL A 770 20.18 38.20 2.86
C VAL A 770 20.99 37.00 2.41
N LEU A 771 21.12 36.81 1.09
CA LEU A 771 21.84 35.69 0.50
C LEU A 771 23.35 35.88 0.70
N ASP A 772 23.95 35.09 1.59
CA ASP A 772 25.38 35.19 1.96
C ASP A 772 26.26 34.53 0.90
N GLY A 773 25.82 33.39 0.38
CA GLY A 773 26.46 32.71 -0.74
C GLY A 773 25.75 31.43 -1.18
N TRP A 774 25.97 31.07 -2.44
CA TRP A 774 25.61 29.77 -3.01
C TRP A 774 26.63 28.71 -2.62
N LEU A 775 26.15 27.51 -2.30
CA LEU A 775 26.96 26.31 -2.00
C LEU A 775 27.02 25.32 -3.17
N ALA A 776 26.21 25.53 -4.21
CA ALA A 776 26.19 24.78 -5.46
C ALA A 776 26.18 25.73 -6.67
N SER A 777 26.65 25.25 -7.81
CA SER A 777 26.94 26.04 -9.01
C SER A 777 25.85 25.89 -10.08
N ASP A 778 25.77 26.86 -11.00
CA ASP A 778 24.92 26.76 -12.18
C ASP A 778 25.31 25.54 -13.04
N GLY A 779 24.35 24.69 -13.38
CA GLY A 779 24.56 23.42 -14.08
C GLY A 779 24.89 22.20 -13.21
N GLU A 780 25.07 22.35 -11.89
CA GLU A 780 25.51 21.30 -10.94
C GLU A 780 24.36 20.33 -10.55
N GLU A 781 24.66 19.03 -10.46
CA GLU A 781 23.69 18.02 -9.99
C GLU A 781 23.74 17.91 -8.47
N VAL A 782 22.59 18.17 -7.83
CA VAL A 782 22.41 18.24 -6.38
C VAL A 782 21.47 17.14 -5.88
N VAL A 783 21.77 16.58 -4.70
CA VAL A 783 21.03 15.46 -4.09
C VAL A 783 19.96 15.99 -3.14
N VAL A 784 18.78 15.34 -3.07
CA VAL A 784 17.75 15.63 -2.06
C VAL A 784 18.38 15.65 -0.64
N GLY A 785 18.23 16.75 0.09
CA GLY A 785 18.86 16.99 1.39
C GLY A 785 20.19 17.77 1.37
N GLN A 786 20.81 17.99 0.21
CA GLN A 786 22.08 18.72 0.07
C GLN A 786 21.92 20.23 0.34
N PRO A 787 22.83 20.89 1.08
CA PRO A 787 22.89 22.35 1.20
C PRO A 787 23.02 23.10 -0.13
N LEU A 788 22.11 24.05 -0.38
CA LEU A 788 22.09 24.91 -1.58
C LEU A 788 22.59 26.34 -1.31
N VAL A 789 22.08 26.98 -0.26
CA VAL A 789 22.28 28.42 0.01
C VAL A 789 22.43 28.67 1.51
N ARG A 790 23.28 29.63 1.88
CA ARG A 790 23.34 30.20 3.24
C ARG A 790 22.66 31.56 3.30
N LEU A 791 21.83 31.77 4.31
CA LEU A 791 21.16 33.04 4.59
C LEU A 791 21.68 33.67 5.89
N GLY A 792 22.01 34.97 5.82
CA GLY A 792 22.30 35.81 6.98
C GLY A 792 21.04 36.53 7.49
N GLN A 793 20.86 36.59 8.82
CA GLN A 793 19.72 37.28 9.44
C GLN A 793 19.88 38.81 9.44
N VAL A 794 18.79 39.51 9.11
CA VAL A 794 18.64 40.95 9.38
C VAL A 794 18.07 41.13 10.79
N LYS A 795 18.76 41.88 11.65
CA LYS A 795 18.28 42.17 13.01
C LYS A 795 17.08 43.12 12.99
N THR A 796 15.96 42.68 13.55
CA THR A 796 14.85 43.54 13.97
C THR A 796 14.73 43.53 15.50
N HIS A 797 14.56 44.70 16.10
CA HIS A 797 14.43 44.87 17.55
C HIS A 797 12.96 45.13 17.93
N LYS A 798 12.42 44.36 18.89
CA LYS A 798 11.68 44.85 20.07
C LYS A 798 11.27 43.74 21.03
N ASP A 799 11.57 43.97 22.31
CA ASP A 799 10.83 43.69 23.55
C ASP A 799 9.53 42.84 23.45
N THR A 800 9.20 41.91 24.37
CA THR A 800 9.69 41.66 25.74
C THR A 800 9.33 40.23 26.16
N HIS A 801 10.19 39.51 26.90
CA HIS A 801 9.84 38.22 27.51
C HIS A 801 9.82 38.26 29.04
N ILE A 802 8.72 37.78 29.62
CA ILE A 802 8.57 37.41 31.04
C ILE A 802 9.12 35.97 31.19
N PRO A 803 9.88 35.65 32.26
CA PRO A 803 10.49 34.32 32.39
C PRO A 803 9.47 33.26 32.82
N CYS A 804 9.46 32.12 32.13
CA CYS A 804 8.87 30.88 32.61
C CYS A 804 9.98 29.83 32.78
N GLN A 805 9.85 28.99 33.81
CA GLN A 805 10.93 28.11 34.28
C GLN A 805 11.14 26.90 33.37
N THR A 806 12.40 26.49 33.23
CA THR A 806 12.80 25.26 32.55
C THR A 806 12.47 24.02 33.38
N ALA A 807 11.71 23.10 32.82
CA ALA A 807 11.71 21.70 33.24
C ALA A 807 12.83 20.95 32.50
N VAL A 808 13.41 19.95 33.16
CA VAL A 808 14.56 19.18 32.64
C VAL A 808 14.05 17.97 31.85
N ASP A 809 14.53 17.81 30.62
CA ASP A 809 14.27 16.63 29.78
C ASP A 809 15.44 15.62 29.91
N PRO A 810 15.22 14.29 29.94
CA PRO A 810 16.30 13.30 30.08
C PRO A 810 17.07 13.06 28.77
N GLU A 811 18.39 12.85 28.86
CA GLU A 811 19.27 12.61 27.71
C GLU A 811 18.93 11.31 26.94
N LEU A 812 18.56 11.44 25.67
CA LEU A 812 18.60 10.35 24.69
C LEU A 812 20.02 10.21 24.13
N ARG A 813 20.68 9.08 24.42
CA ARG A 813 21.94 8.71 23.74
C ARG A 813 21.64 8.16 22.34
N SER A 814 22.31 8.70 21.33
CA SER A 814 22.37 8.11 19.99
C SER A 814 23.15 6.79 20.03
N PRO A 815 22.67 5.70 19.38
CA PRO A 815 23.50 4.52 19.13
C PRO A 815 24.59 4.84 18.10
N ASP A 816 25.81 4.32 18.30
CA ASP A 816 26.86 4.36 17.27
C ASP A 816 26.41 3.57 16.02
N SER A 817 26.51 4.18 14.84
CA SER A 817 26.15 3.52 13.58
C SER A 817 27.27 2.59 13.10
N ALA A 818 26.90 1.37 12.67
CA ALA A 818 27.86 0.37 12.16
C ALA A 818 28.64 0.82 10.90
N LEU A 819 28.14 1.85 10.21
CA LEU A 819 28.80 2.53 9.10
C LEU A 819 29.15 3.97 9.52
N SER A 820 30.32 4.46 9.13
CA SER A 820 30.70 5.84 9.42
C SER A 820 29.83 6.83 8.65
N GLY A 821 29.57 8.01 9.24
CA GLY A 821 28.81 9.08 8.56
C GLY A 821 29.47 9.56 7.25
N GLU A 822 30.78 9.36 7.10
CA GLU A 822 31.51 9.60 5.85
C GLU A 822 31.20 8.51 4.81
N ALA A 823 31.18 7.23 5.19
CA ALA A 823 30.75 6.15 4.29
C ALA A 823 29.28 6.31 3.88
N MET A 824 28.39 6.70 4.79
CA MET A 824 26.99 6.98 4.49
C MET A 824 26.84 8.08 3.43
N LYS A 825 27.56 9.20 3.56
CA LYS A 825 27.60 10.28 2.55
C LYS A 825 28.21 9.84 1.23
N LEU A 826 29.25 8.99 1.25
CA LEU A 826 29.83 8.45 0.02
C LEU A 826 28.89 7.48 -0.72
N MET A 827 27.89 6.90 -0.03
CA MET A 827 26.88 6.05 -0.65
C MET A 827 25.70 6.82 -1.26
N GLU A 828 25.55 8.12 -0.96
CA GLU A 828 24.56 8.98 -1.60
C GLU A 828 24.89 9.14 -3.10
N GLY A 829 23.91 8.79 -3.95
CA GLY A 829 24.03 8.90 -5.42
C GLY A 829 24.50 7.65 -6.17
N ILE A 830 24.86 6.56 -5.48
CA ILE A 830 25.13 5.26 -6.15
C ILE A 830 23.81 4.69 -6.70
N ILE A 831 23.85 4.10 -7.91
CA ILE A 831 22.75 3.29 -8.45
C ILE A 831 23.15 1.82 -8.31
N PRO A 832 22.90 1.14 -7.17
CA PRO A 832 23.33 -0.23 -7.00
C PRO A 832 22.52 -1.18 -7.88
N ALA A 833 23.21 -2.05 -8.60
CA ALA A 833 22.63 -3.23 -9.24
C ALA A 833 23.40 -4.47 -8.81
N THR A 834 22.70 -5.59 -8.68
CA THR A 834 23.27 -6.85 -8.15
C THR A 834 23.04 -7.98 -9.14
N ILE A 835 24.08 -8.79 -9.38
CA ILE A 835 24.01 -10.04 -10.12
C ILE A 835 24.59 -11.16 -9.26
N GLU A 836 23.87 -12.28 -9.19
CA GLU A 836 24.31 -13.51 -8.53
C GLU A 836 24.64 -14.57 -9.59
N MET A 837 25.70 -15.34 -9.36
CA MET A 837 26.03 -16.53 -10.16
C MET A 837 26.65 -17.62 -9.29
N ASP A 838 26.14 -18.84 -9.42
CA ASP A 838 26.76 -20.02 -8.81
C ASP A 838 28.05 -20.39 -9.57
N CYS A 839 29.07 -20.79 -8.80
CA CYS A 839 30.40 -21.17 -9.29
C CYS A 839 30.81 -22.51 -8.68
N ARG A 840 31.37 -23.44 -9.47
CA ARG A 840 31.93 -24.68 -8.91
C ARG A 840 33.20 -24.36 -8.12
N TRP A 841 33.29 -24.97 -6.94
CA TRP A 841 34.34 -24.72 -5.95
C TRP A 841 35.34 -25.88 -5.81
N GLY A 842 35.09 -27.01 -6.48
CA GLY A 842 35.92 -28.21 -6.43
C GLY A 842 37.41 -27.95 -6.65
N SER A 843 37.76 -27.22 -7.70
CA SER A 843 39.17 -26.90 -8.03
C SER A 843 39.88 -26.09 -6.93
N VAL A 844 39.21 -25.09 -6.34
CA VAL A 844 39.74 -24.31 -5.21
C VAL A 844 39.82 -25.13 -3.92
N ARG A 845 38.83 -26.00 -3.66
CA ARG A 845 38.88 -26.98 -2.56
C ARG A 845 40.08 -27.91 -2.70
N ASP A 846 40.29 -28.47 -3.88
CA ASP A 846 41.32 -29.48 -4.15
C ASP A 846 42.72 -28.86 -4.24
N ALA A 847 42.84 -27.62 -4.73
CA ALA A 847 44.04 -26.79 -4.57
C ALA A 847 44.35 -26.53 -3.09
N ARG A 848 43.36 -26.18 -2.26
CA ARG A 848 43.57 -25.99 -0.81
C ARG A 848 43.98 -27.28 -0.11
N LEU A 849 43.43 -28.43 -0.49
CA LEU A 849 43.84 -29.72 0.05
C LEU A 849 45.30 -30.02 -0.30
N ARG A 850 45.70 -29.92 -1.58
CA ARG A 850 47.09 -30.07 -2.02
C ARG A 850 48.05 -29.06 -1.36
N SER A 851 47.58 -27.85 -1.04
CA SER A 851 48.39 -26.84 -0.32
C SER A 851 48.76 -27.23 1.12
N LYS A 852 48.08 -28.23 1.72
CA LYS A 852 48.44 -28.78 3.04
C LYS A 852 49.59 -29.78 2.98
N GLU A 853 49.92 -30.30 1.81
CA GLU A 853 50.89 -31.38 1.60
C GLU A 853 52.30 -30.86 1.26
N LYS A 854 52.42 -29.57 0.88
CA LYS A 854 53.70 -28.87 0.73
C LYS A 854 54.09 -28.21 2.06
N GLU A 855 55.38 -28.19 2.41
CA GLU A 855 55.87 -27.49 3.61
C GLU A 855 55.63 -25.97 3.49
N GLY A 856 54.63 -25.47 4.23
CA GLY A 856 54.20 -24.07 4.19
C GLY A 856 52.90 -23.84 4.96
N ALA A 857 52.41 -22.59 4.96
CA ALA A 857 51.12 -22.26 5.55
C ALA A 857 49.96 -22.66 4.60
N THR A 858 48.91 -23.29 5.14
CA THR A 858 47.73 -23.68 4.35
C THR A 858 47.07 -22.48 3.68
N LEU A 859 46.97 -22.50 2.35
CA LEU A 859 46.41 -21.40 1.57
C LEU A 859 44.90 -21.25 1.80
N SER A 860 44.43 -20.01 1.98
CA SER A 860 43.00 -19.71 2.12
C SER A 860 42.28 -19.83 0.78
N THR A 861 41.06 -20.38 0.77
CA THR A 861 40.21 -20.37 -0.43
C THR A 861 39.87 -18.93 -0.87
N THR A 862 39.75 -18.00 0.08
CA THR A 862 39.53 -16.57 -0.21
C THR A 862 40.74 -15.95 -0.95
N VAL A 863 41.96 -16.43 -0.72
CA VAL A 863 43.16 -15.98 -1.46
C VAL A 863 43.11 -16.49 -2.90
N MET A 864 42.72 -17.76 -3.11
CA MET A 864 42.58 -18.34 -4.45
C MET A 864 41.49 -17.63 -5.27
N ALA A 865 40.34 -17.34 -4.65
CA ALA A 865 39.27 -16.59 -5.30
C ALA A 865 39.64 -15.11 -5.54
N ALA A 866 40.32 -14.45 -4.59
CA ALA A 866 40.82 -13.08 -4.79
C ALA A 866 41.84 -12.99 -5.95
N TRP A 867 42.65 -14.02 -6.15
CA TRP A 867 43.54 -14.12 -7.31
C TRP A 867 42.76 -14.24 -8.63
N ALA A 868 41.73 -15.08 -8.68
CA ALA A 868 40.85 -15.17 -9.85
C ALA A 868 40.15 -13.83 -10.15
N VAL A 869 39.75 -13.09 -9.12
CA VAL A 869 39.19 -11.73 -9.24
C VAL A 869 40.19 -10.75 -9.87
N ILE A 870 41.45 -10.73 -9.42
CA ILE A 870 42.51 -9.88 -10.00
C ILE A 870 42.72 -10.22 -11.48
N ARG A 871 42.83 -11.50 -11.83
CA ARG A 871 43.03 -11.95 -13.22
C ARG A 871 41.82 -11.67 -14.11
N ALA A 872 40.62 -11.49 -13.55
CA ALA A 872 39.47 -10.95 -14.26
C ALA A 872 39.54 -9.41 -14.39
N MET A 873 39.89 -8.67 -13.35
CA MET A 873 40.01 -7.20 -13.39
C MET A 873 40.98 -6.71 -14.49
N GLU A 874 42.03 -7.47 -14.80
CA GLU A 874 42.96 -7.19 -15.91
C GLU A 874 42.30 -7.18 -17.31
N ARG A 875 41.13 -7.82 -17.46
CA ARG A 875 40.39 -7.91 -18.74
C ARG A 875 39.19 -6.98 -18.80
N HIS A 876 38.78 -6.42 -17.67
CA HIS A 876 37.53 -5.67 -17.52
C HIS A 876 37.83 -4.29 -16.92
N GLU A 877 38.22 -3.34 -17.78
CA GLU A 877 38.67 -1.97 -17.41
C GLU A 877 37.82 -1.33 -16.30
N ARG A 878 36.50 -1.40 -16.41
CA ARG A 878 35.60 -0.77 -15.42
C ARG A 878 35.82 -1.28 -13.99
N PHE A 879 36.24 -2.53 -13.81
CA PHE A 879 36.52 -3.13 -12.50
C PHE A 879 37.95 -2.89 -12.00
N SER A 880 38.86 -2.35 -12.84
CA SER A 880 40.14 -1.76 -12.41
C SER A 880 40.09 -0.22 -12.26
N SER A 881 38.96 0.40 -12.61
CA SER A 881 38.68 1.83 -12.38
C SER A 881 38.04 2.11 -11.01
N TYR A 882 38.29 3.29 -10.44
CA TYR A 882 37.70 3.72 -9.15
C TYR A 882 37.01 5.09 -9.26
N VAL A 883 36.07 5.37 -8.36
CA VAL A 883 35.35 6.65 -8.31
C VAL A 883 36.13 7.66 -7.47
N SER A 884 36.41 8.84 -8.02
CA SER A 884 37.03 9.95 -7.30
C SER A 884 36.35 11.26 -7.68
N ARG A 885 35.86 12.00 -6.68
CA ARG A 885 35.12 13.28 -6.86
C ARG A 885 33.98 13.18 -7.90
N GLY A 886 33.21 12.10 -7.85
CA GLY A 886 32.08 11.85 -8.76
C GLY A 886 32.44 11.37 -10.17
N ALA A 887 33.74 11.29 -10.52
CA ALA A 887 34.19 10.80 -11.82
C ALA A 887 34.83 9.41 -11.71
N LEU A 888 34.66 8.59 -12.75
CA LEU A 888 35.40 7.34 -12.89
C LEU A 888 36.83 7.61 -13.37
N VAL A 889 37.82 7.14 -12.60
CA VAL A 889 39.24 7.21 -12.93
C VAL A 889 39.71 5.83 -13.37
N SER A 890 39.99 5.64 -14.66
CA SER A 890 40.57 4.41 -15.19
C SER A 890 42.02 4.25 -14.74
N GLN A 891 42.35 3.06 -14.21
CA GLN A 891 43.70 2.72 -13.74
C GLN A 891 44.06 1.28 -14.16
N THR A 892 44.31 1.08 -15.45
CA THR A 892 44.54 -0.24 -16.06
C THR A 892 45.85 -0.90 -15.69
N ASP A 893 46.91 -0.10 -15.51
CA ASP A 893 48.29 -0.61 -15.52
C ASP A 893 48.72 -1.13 -14.14
N HIS A 894 48.24 -0.49 -13.07
CA HIS A 894 48.50 -0.86 -11.67
C HIS A 894 47.21 -0.62 -10.88
N PHE A 895 46.60 -1.62 -10.26
CA PHE A 895 45.37 -1.44 -9.48
C PHE A 895 45.38 -2.20 -8.16
N ASN A 896 44.65 -1.68 -7.18
CA ASN A 896 44.57 -2.24 -5.84
C ASN A 896 43.36 -3.17 -5.70
N LEU A 897 43.38 -4.06 -4.71
CA LEU A 897 42.21 -4.88 -4.34
C LEU A 897 41.83 -4.63 -2.88
N GLY A 898 40.54 -4.36 -2.63
CA GLY A 898 39.98 -4.23 -1.28
C GLY A 898 39.51 -5.58 -0.74
N VAL A 899 39.65 -5.81 0.57
CA VAL A 899 39.08 -6.96 1.27
C VAL A 899 38.44 -6.48 2.57
N ALA A 900 37.15 -6.77 2.77
CA ALA A 900 36.42 -6.38 3.97
C ALA A 900 36.79 -7.26 5.18
N VAL A 901 37.01 -6.61 6.33
CA VAL A 901 37.47 -7.22 7.58
C VAL A 901 36.65 -6.67 8.75
N ALA A 902 36.01 -7.55 9.51
CA ALA A 902 35.31 -7.17 10.74
C ALA A 902 36.29 -6.87 11.88
N ARG A 903 35.99 -5.83 12.68
CA ARG A 903 36.67 -5.43 13.91
C ARG A 903 35.72 -5.56 15.11
N ALA A 904 36.24 -5.33 16.32
CA ALA A 904 35.42 -5.35 17.53
C ALA A 904 34.38 -4.21 17.54
N GLY A 905 33.22 -4.44 18.16
CA GLY A 905 32.16 -3.43 18.27
C GLY A 905 31.38 -3.18 16.97
N ASP A 906 31.17 -4.21 16.16
CA ASP A 906 30.40 -4.18 14.88
C ASP A 906 30.96 -3.22 13.81
N GLN A 907 32.25 -2.90 13.89
CA GLN A 907 32.93 -2.03 12.92
C GLN A 907 33.49 -2.83 11.73
N LEU A 908 33.30 -2.31 10.52
CA LEU A 908 33.83 -2.89 9.27
C LEU A 908 34.98 -2.05 8.70
N GLU A 909 36.06 -2.72 8.29
CA GLU A 909 37.28 -2.09 7.76
C GLU A 909 37.72 -2.75 6.44
N THR A 910 38.08 -1.94 5.43
CA THR A 910 38.67 -2.46 4.17
C THR A 910 40.18 -2.51 4.27
N ALA A 911 40.76 -3.72 4.24
CA ALA A 911 42.18 -3.94 4.00
C ALA A 911 42.49 -3.76 2.51
N VAL A 912 43.60 -3.09 2.17
CA VAL A 912 43.96 -2.77 0.78
C VAL A 912 45.23 -3.51 0.40
N ILE A 913 45.18 -4.29 -0.67
CA ILE A 913 46.34 -4.90 -1.32
C ILE A 913 46.78 -3.93 -2.43
N GLU A 914 47.92 -3.26 -2.22
CA GLU A 914 48.48 -2.30 -3.17
C GLU A 914 49.10 -3.00 -4.38
N GLU A 915 48.89 -2.45 -5.59
CA GLU A 915 49.38 -2.97 -6.88
C GLU A 915 49.14 -4.47 -7.09
N ALA A 916 47.94 -4.94 -6.72
CA ALA A 916 47.57 -6.34 -6.65
C ALA A 916 47.75 -7.12 -7.97
N ASN A 917 47.68 -6.46 -9.12
CA ASN A 917 47.92 -7.07 -10.44
C ASN A 917 49.40 -7.34 -10.73
N ALA A 918 50.32 -6.54 -10.18
CA ALA A 918 51.76 -6.66 -10.37
C ALA A 918 52.42 -7.73 -9.48
N LEU A 919 51.72 -8.21 -8.45
CA LEU A 919 52.22 -9.24 -7.55
C LEU A 919 52.30 -10.62 -8.24
N SER A 920 53.39 -11.34 -7.99
CA SER A 920 53.51 -12.75 -8.36
C SER A 920 52.57 -13.63 -7.52
N TRP A 921 52.26 -14.84 -7.99
CA TRP A 921 51.48 -15.80 -7.18
C TRP A 921 52.19 -16.19 -5.87
N ASP A 922 53.52 -16.20 -5.82
CA ASP A 922 54.24 -16.54 -4.59
C ASP A 922 54.22 -15.39 -3.57
N ASP A 923 54.04 -14.14 -4.02
CA ASP A 923 54.04 -12.96 -3.15
C ASP A 923 52.63 -12.51 -2.76
N PHE A 924 51.64 -12.70 -3.62
CA PHE A 924 50.25 -12.30 -3.38
C PHE A 924 49.65 -12.89 -2.08
N PRO A 925 49.76 -14.20 -1.77
CA PRO A 925 49.31 -14.77 -0.50
C PRO A 925 50.04 -14.18 0.71
N LYS A 926 51.31 -13.77 0.58
CA LYS A 926 52.06 -13.12 1.66
C LYS A 926 51.52 -11.72 1.91
N ALA A 927 51.38 -10.92 0.85
CA ALA A 927 50.83 -9.57 0.89
C ALA A 927 49.41 -9.53 1.47
N MET A 928 48.51 -10.36 0.94
CA MET A 928 47.12 -10.45 1.42
C MET A 928 47.03 -10.86 2.89
N ASN A 929 47.81 -11.86 3.34
CA ASN A 929 47.83 -12.25 4.75
C ASN A 929 48.42 -11.17 5.68
N GLN A 930 49.33 -10.33 5.18
CA GLN A 930 49.91 -9.24 5.96
C GLN A 930 48.89 -8.12 6.16
N VAL A 931 48.27 -7.59 5.10
CA VAL A 931 47.28 -6.50 5.23
C VAL A 931 46.02 -6.93 6.00
N LEU A 932 45.64 -8.21 5.93
CA LEU A 932 44.56 -8.78 6.76
C LEU A 932 44.91 -8.87 8.25
N LYS A 933 46.19 -8.97 8.63
CA LYS A 933 46.63 -8.86 10.03
C LYS A 933 46.66 -7.40 10.47
N ASP A 934 47.24 -6.53 9.66
CA ASP A 934 47.43 -5.12 10.00
C ASP A 934 46.08 -4.40 10.20
N ALA A 935 45.10 -4.66 9.34
CA ALA A 935 43.73 -4.15 9.49
C ALA A 935 43.04 -4.62 10.78
N ARG A 936 43.30 -5.86 11.23
CA ARG A 936 42.75 -6.36 12.52
C ARG A 936 43.42 -5.72 13.73
N HIS A 937 44.65 -5.26 13.59
CA HIS A 937 45.40 -4.56 14.64
C HIS A 937 45.30 -3.02 14.56
N GLY A 938 44.50 -2.48 13.62
CA GLY A 938 44.19 -1.06 13.53
C GLY A 938 45.14 -0.22 12.68
N SER A 939 46.00 -0.84 11.87
CA SER A 939 46.86 -0.17 10.89
C SER A 939 46.32 -0.40 9.47
N THR A 940 45.96 0.66 8.75
CA THR A 940 45.42 0.57 7.38
C THR A 940 46.12 1.48 6.38
N GLY A 941 46.33 0.96 5.17
CA GLY A 941 46.72 1.73 4.00
C GLY A 941 45.63 2.68 3.49
N SER A 942 45.95 3.47 2.47
CA SER A 942 45.04 4.49 1.93
C SER A 942 43.88 3.88 1.15
N LYS A 943 42.65 4.07 1.65
CA LYS A 943 41.41 3.55 1.02
C LYS A 943 41.04 4.29 -0.28
N ASN A 944 41.71 5.39 -0.61
CA ASN A 944 41.31 6.36 -1.65
C ASN A 944 41.47 5.89 -3.11
N ARG A 945 41.91 4.64 -3.36
CA ARG A 945 42.15 4.06 -4.70
C ARG A 945 41.85 2.57 -4.74
N VAL A 946 40.62 2.17 -4.42
CA VAL A 946 40.21 0.75 -4.39
C VAL A 946 39.07 0.54 -5.39
N PRO A 947 39.33 0.05 -6.62
CA PRO A 947 38.31 -0.24 -7.63
C PRO A 947 37.23 -1.21 -7.18
N LEU A 948 37.63 -2.35 -6.61
CA LEU A 948 36.73 -3.42 -6.19
C LEU A 948 37.10 -3.91 -4.79
N THR A 949 36.08 -4.17 -3.98
CA THR A 949 36.22 -4.79 -2.65
C THR A 949 35.64 -6.20 -2.64
N ILE A 950 36.32 -7.14 -1.98
CA ILE A 950 35.81 -8.50 -1.73
C ILE A 950 35.30 -8.59 -0.29
N SER A 951 34.07 -9.09 -0.12
CA SER A 951 33.53 -9.50 1.18
C SER A 951 33.36 -11.02 1.20
N SER A 952 33.81 -11.70 2.26
CA SER A 952 33.60 -13.14 2.40
C SER A 952 33.24 -13.50 3.83
N MET A 953 32.01 -13.97 4.01
CA MET A 953 31.47 -14.42 5.31
C MET A 953 31.42 -15.96 5.41
N GLY A 954 32.25 -16.67 4.64
CA GLY A 954 32.28 -18.14 4.62
C GLY A 954 32.54 -18.77 6.00
N ALA A 955 33.25 -18.09 6.89
CA ALA A 955 33.46 -18.50 8.28
C ALA A 955 32.16 -18.56 9.11
N TYR A 956 31.19 -17.70 8.78
CA TYR A 956 29.87 -17.65 9.41
C TYR A 956 28.82 -18.53 8.70
N ARG A 957 29.24 -19.36 7.71
CA ARG A 957 28.36 -20.22 6.89
C ARG A 957 27.27 -19.47 6.11
N VAL A 958 27.46 -18.18 5.84
CA VAL A 958 26.55 -17.36 5.03
C VAL A 958 26.70 -17.75 3.56
N ARG A 959 25.61 -18.25 2.95
CA ARG A 959 25.62 -18.79 1.57
C ARG A 959 25.52 -17.71 0.49
N SER A 960 24.71 -16.69 0.72
CA SER A 960 24.51 -15.55 -0.18
C SER A 960 24.22 -14.30 0.69
N ALA A 961 24.64 -13.14 0.21
CA ALA A 961 24.41 -11.84 0.84
C ALA A 961 24.61 -10.76 -0.24
N ILE A 962 23.83 -9.68 -0.18
CA ILE A 962 23.97 -8.54 -1.10
C ILE A 962 24.97 -7.55 -0.49
N PRO A 963 26.18 -7.40 -1.03
CA PRO A 963 27.14 -6.43 -0.51
C PRO A 963 26.73 -5.00 -0.91
N VAL A 964 27.11 -4.02 -0.10
CA VAL A 964 26.94 -2.60 -0.45
C VAL A 964 28.21 -2.08 -1.15
N VAL A 965 28.05 -1.25 -2.17
CA VAL A 965 29.17 -0.56 -2.84
C VAL A 965 29.51 0.69 -2.05
N VAL A 966 30.76 0.83 -1.62
CA VAL A 966 31.26 2.01 -0.90
C VAL A 966 32.37 2.68 -1.73
N PRO A 967 32.16 3.90 -2.25
CA PRO A 967 33.17 4.64 -2.99
C PRO A 967 34.42 4.86 -2.14
N PRO A 968 35.63 4.78 -2.73
CA PRO A 968 35.91 4.84 -4.16
C PRO A 968 35.68 3.55 -4.98
N SER A 969 35.25 2.43 -4.38
CA SER A 969 34.93 1.23 -5.15
C SER A 969 33.71 1.41 -6.06
N VAL A 970 33.81 0.88 -7.29
CA VAL A 970 32.69 0.78 -8.24
C VAL A 970 31.87 -0.49 -8.05
N ALA A 971 32.45 -1.49 -7.38
CA ALA A 971 31.80 -2.78 -7.15
C ALA A 971 32.30 -3.44 -5.87
N THR A 972 31.44 -4.26 -5.26
CA THR A 972 31.81 -5.17 -4.18
C THR A 972 31.32 -6.58 -4.51
N LEU A 973 32.23 -7.54 -4.42
CA LEU A 973 31.96 -8.95 -4.67
C LEU A 973 31.84 -9.69 -3.34
N PHE A 974 30.67 -10.27 -3.07
CA PHE A 974 30.47 -11.21 -1.98
C PHE A 974 30.77 -12.64 -2.43
N ILE A 975 31.51 -13.37 -1.61
CA ILE A 975 31.85 -14.79 -1.80
C ILE A 975 31.26 -15.59 -0.63
N GLY A 976 30.23 -16.39 -0.93
CA GLY A 976 29.52 -17.21 0.04
C GLY A 976 30.33 -18.39 0.62
N SER A 977 29.70 -19.13 1.52
CA SER A 977 30.20 -20.43 1.96
C SER A 977 29.91 -21.53 0.93
N PRO A 978 30.84 -22.44 0.61
CA PRO A 978 30.59 -23.54 -0.29
C PRO A 978 29.51 -24.49 0.26
N SER A 979 28.70 -25.04 -0.64
CA SER A 979 27.58 -25.94 -0.36
C SER A 979 27.52 -27.05 -1.38
N LYS A 980 27.30 -28.29 -0.94
CA LYS A 980 27.06 -29.41 -1.86
C LYS A 980 25.69 -29.25 -2.51
N ARG A 981 25.64 -29.29 -3.84
CA ARG A 981 24.39 -29.29 -4.63
C ARG A 981 24.49 -30.35 -5.74
N PRO A 982 23.37 -30.89 -6.22
CA PRO A 982 23.37 -31.78 -7.38
C PRO A 982 23.98 -31.06 -8.58
N ASP A 983 24.90 -31.72 -9.28
CA ASP A 983 25.46 -31.22 -10.54
C ASP A 983 24.38 -31.24 -11.64
N PRO A 984 23.96 -30.09 -12.21
CA PRO A 984 22.95 -30.04 -13.27
C PRO A 984 23.37 -30.78 -14.55
N ASN A 985 24.67 -31.01 -14.74
CA ASN A 985 25.28 -31.69 -15.88
C ASN A 985 25.91 -33.05 -15.49
N GLY A 986 25.72 -33.48 -14.23
CA GLY A 986 26.29 -34.72 -13.71
C GLY A 986 25.42 -35.94 -14.00
N VAL A 987 26.06 -37.08 -14.27
CA VAL A 987 25.37 -38.37 -14.34
C VAL A 987 25.03 -38.83 -12.91
N ASP A 988 23.85 -39.44 -12.73
CA ASP A 988 23.37 -40.04 -11.48
C ASP A 988 23.32 -39.11 -10.24
N GLY A 989 23.09 -37.80 -10.44
CA GLY A 989 22.83 -36.87 -9.34
C GLY A 989 24.03 -36.59 -8.43
N ALA A 990 25.25 -36.77 -8.96
CA ALA A 990 26.50 -36.49 -8.23
C ALA A 990 26.49 -35.09 -7.59
N LEU A 991 26.87 -35.01 -6.32
CA LEU A 991 26.98 -33.74 -5.59
C LEU A 991 28.35 -33.09 -5.83
N ASP A 992 28.34 -31.87 -6.35
CA ASP A 992 29.53 -31.01 -6.46
C ASP A 992 29.45 -29.85 -5.46
N ASP A 993 30.59 -29.25 -5.10
CA ASP A 993 30.63 -28.08 -4.21
C ASP A 993 30.43 -26.80 -5.03
N PHE A 994 29.36 -26.06 -4.73
CA PHE A 994 29.05 -24.76 -5.34
C PHE A 994 29.13 -23.64 -4.31
N VAL A 995 29.61 -22.47 -4.75
CA VAL A 995 29.54 -21.20 -4.03
C VAL A 995 28.69 -20.20 -4.82
N SER A 996 27.92 -19.36 -4.13
CA SER A 996 27.32 -18.18 -4.76
C SER A 996 28.32 -17.03 -4.75
N LEU A 997 28.48 -16.39 -5.91
CA LEU A 997 29.18 -15.13 -6.08
C LEU A 997 28.13 -14.03 -6.34
N VAL A 998 28.02 -13.07 -5.43
CA VAL A 998 27.06 -11.96 -5.54
C VAL A 998 27.84 -10.66 -5.75
N LEU A 999 27.70 -10.08 -6.94
CA LEU A 999 28.38 -8.85 -7.32
C LEU A 999 27.39 -7.70 -7.32
N THR A 1000 27.56 -6.75 -6.40
CA THR A 1000 26.86 -5.46 -6.45
C THR A 1000 27.81 -4.42 -7.04
N PHE A 1001 27.32 -3.63 -7.99
CA PHE A 1001 28.09 -2.62 -8.71
C PHE A 1001 27.27 -1.34 -8.91
N ASP A 1002 27.97 -0.22 -9.06
CA ASP A 1002 27.37 1.07 -9.38
C ASP A 1002 27.01 1.12 -10.88
N HIS A 1003 25.71 1.03 -11.16
CA HIS A 1003 25.15 0.95 -12.51
C HIS A 1003 25.33 2.26 -13.32
N ARG A 1004 25.85 3.33 -12.70
CA ARG A 1004 26.34 4.52 -13.42
C ARG A 1004 27.58 4.22 -14.27
N TRP A 1005 28.41 3.24 -13.86
CA TRP A 1005 29.72 2.97 -14.48
C TRP A 1005 29.81 1.61 -15.17
N ILE A 1006 29.00 0.64 -14.73
CA ILE A 1006 28.99 -0.75 -15.20
C ILE A 1006 27.55 -1.13 -15.55
N ASN A 1007 27.29 -1.73 -16.72
CA ASN A 1007 25.98 -2.26 -17.05
C ASN A 1007 25.89 -3.76 -16.73
N GLY A 1008 24.66 -4.31 -16.66
CA GLY A 1008 24.43 -5.72 -16.34
C GLY A 1008 25.18 -6.72 -17.24
N ALA A 1009 25.36 -6.42 -18.53
CA ALA A 1009 26.12 -7.29 -19.45
C ALA A 1009 27.63 -7.31 -19.13
N GLY A 1010 28.22 -6.15 -18.83
CA GLY A 1010 29.63 -6.04 -18.41
C GLY A 1010 29.88 -6.70 -17.06
N ALA A 1011 28.95 -6.54 -16.11
CA ALA A 1011 29.01 -7.22 -14.82
C ALA A 1011 28.89 -8.75 -14.94
N ALA A 1012 27.96 -9.25 -15.75
CA ALA A 1012 27.84 -10.69 -16.02
C ALA A 1012 29.09 -11.26 -16.72
N ALA A 1013 29.68 -10.53 -17.66
CA ALA A 1013 30.91 -10.93 -18.33
C ALA A 1013 32.11 -11.00 -17.37
N PHE A 1014 32.28 -9.99 -16.50
CA PHE A 1014 33.30 -10.00 -15.45
C PHE A 1014 33.12 -11.17 -14.49
N LEU A 1015 31.91 -11.36 -13.95
CA LEU A 1015 31.61 -12.44 -13.03
C LEU A 1015 31.82 -13.82 -13.68
N SER A 1016 31.58 -13.95 -14.99
CA SER A 1016 31.84 -15.17 -15.76
C SER A 1016 33.33 -15.50 -15.86
N ASP A 1017 34.19 -14.50 -16.05
CA ASP A 1017 35.64 -14.70 -16.00
C ASP A 1017 36.16 -14.99 -14.59
N VAL A 1018 35.56 -14.41 -13.54
CA VAL A 1018 35.85 -14.76 -12.14
C VAL A 1018 35.51 -16.23 -11.86
N CYS A 1019 34.30 -16.67 -12.22
CA CYS A 1019 33.91 -18.09 -12.11
C CYS A 1019 34.89 -18.99 -12.86
N ARG A 1020 35.18 -18.68 -14.13
CA ARG A 1020 36.12 -19.45 -14.95
C ARG A 1020 37.53 -19.54 -14.33
N GLY A 1021 37.98 -18.49 -13.64
CA GLY A 1021 39.25 -18.47 -12.91
C GLY A 1021 39.24 -19.35 -11.66
N ILE A 1022 38.12 -19.40 -10.92
CA ILE A 1022 37.90 -20.26 -9.76
C ILE A 1022 37.77 -21.73 -10.17
N GLU A 1023 36.94 -22.03 -11.17
CA GLU A 1023 36.67 -23.39 -11.66
C GLU A 1023 37.89 -24.05 -12.31
N ARG A 1024 38.84 -23.25 -12.81
CA ARG A 1024 40.10 -23.71 -13.41
C ARG A 1024 41.32 -23.44 -12.54
N PHE A 1025 41.11 -23.10 -11.26
CA PHE A 1025 42.20 -22.75 -10.36
C PHE A 1025 43.11 -23.96 -10.09
N ASP A 1026 44.42 -23.81 -10.34
CA ASP A 1026 45.43 -24.81 -10.04
C ASP A 1026 46.71 -24.17 -9.45
N LEU A 1027 47.49 -24.97 -8.72
CA LEU A 1027 48.75 -24.60 -8.06
C LEU A 1027 49.99 -25.20 -8.78
N ALA A 1028 49.85 -25.49 -10.07
CA ALA A 1028 50.81 -26.19 -10.91
C ALA A 1028 51.86 -25.24 -11.52
#